data_AF-A0A9N8ECW2-F1
#
_entry.id   AF-A0A9N8ECW2-F1
#
_cell.length_a   1.000
_cell.length_b   1.000
_cell.length_c   1.000
_cell.angle_alpha   90.00
_cell.angle_beta   90.00
_cell.angle_gamma   90.00
#
_symmetry.space_group_name_H-M   'P 1'
#
loop_
_entity.id
_entity.type
_entity.pdbx_description
1 polymer ?
#
loop_
_entity_poly.entity_id
_entity_poly.type
_entity_poly.pdbx_seq_one_letter_code
_entity_poly.pdbx_strand_id
1 'polypeptide(L)'
;MVTRRKCILFALLTCLVAPTGASLPFQFERNATLVGDGCTDLKWTVDREALKITLQWKSEVGAEWTAFGISEYGGMKGADIAVVKFGGGDNGGFQVEDRFSTEYGLPKVDFIKNVKLLEAHHDDEGRIQATIERNLFTCDEEDIDIAAHQQYIICASGYLAEDQDMLYHGPDRATGVVNFMINEELLFQRKLVAPPADAPKTYLGDGMVVHGNLDAAVTPLPLDIQMNNISLDSNVSTHYVCEVFNISKPITYTAYEAVWGEGNTGGDGDRNEFLHHQHFFFCPQPPADIVSHMDGQPWDCLNNVPACDIIFGYAVGQRLVEGPPGLHADLNAGIHVLLVHYENPFGKPIVNESTGFRLWIQPPSLDSAGTQPGQIASHGGLFQSLVIPADPIQKEVTLQLLISAEATKEFLPRGGVQAMGSLLHMHKLGTRGRVSLIRNGTHIMDVYNHKSYDYARQSADSTRWRFLPGDALIISCTYRPLVDRDVVGGYSVDDEMCHFYVGWAPAVPNYGRPMGVYVREGEPFKNTPIGNNITVNANQGHLPYSDFKYPPTPKSSHDFVQLSDHRRNICKPLLMEMTESNTITYGDPAVYAQLVAIAAFVGVTLLSSKKFVRFLGIHTCDLRERRNAVVYLGELMFSTVALPIVCMDLASIYKEDATFNGVDPDMLTISRGLIMTQAVLYLMELFYRIDVRWSLVLHHITTLCTMMYLIVVAVVNFSLLAFKFGMALIILAMSEQPLYIVLLLRLTGFRETHRSIWPRLCHIACFLFVASRVVVVILVVNLLVQQSGSSDIAWAYQEVSFSEWAPSSPFFTDPRAVNAVLIILLVAILFSNFFAVAAMLHMAKPPRSVSITGSHEITEDDILNSQEKQSSMSSGPNESESEALSKIHGA
;
A
#
# COMPACT_ATOMS: atom_id res chain seq x y z
N MET A 1 -7.57 -11.37 -69.21
CA MET A 1 -7.20 -12.66 -68.58
C MET A 1 -5.79 -13.00 -69.03
N VAL A 2 -4.95 -13.57 -68.15
CA VAL A 2 -3.48 -13.77 -68.29
C VAL A 2 -2.63 -12.57 -67.83
N THR A 3 -2.73 -12.21 -66.54
CA THR A 3 -1.65 -11.49 -65.79
C THR A 3 -1.90 -11.50 -64.27
N ARG A 4 -2.42 -12.61 -63.72
CA ARG A 4 -2.63 -12.75 -62.25
C ARG A 4 -2.17 -14.07 -61.63
N ARG A 5 -1.51 -14.97 -62.38
CA ARG A 5 -1.11 -16.30 -61.88
C ARG A 5 0.38 -16.50 -61.57
N LYS A 6 1.24 -15.48 -61.71
CA LYS A 6 2.68 -15.62 -61.42
C LYS A 6 3.16 -15.01 -60.09
N CYS A 7 2.32 -14.26 -59.37
CA CYS A 7 2.70 -13.68 -58.07
C CYS A 7 2.36 -14.56 -56.85
N ILE A 8 1.57 -15.63 -57.02
CA ILE A 8 1.13 -16.48 -55.90
C ILE A 8 2.14 -17.60 -55.60
N LEU A 9 2.97 -18.00 -56.57
CA LEU A 9 3.91 -19.11 -56.38
C LEU A 9 5.24 -18.71 -55.70
N PHE A 10 5.55 -17.41 -55.61
CA PHE A 10 6.75 -16.92 -54.92
C PHE A 10 6.51 -16.62 -53.43
N ALA A 11 5.25 -16.44 -53.02
CA ALA A 11 4.87 -16.19 -51.63
C ALA A 11 4.67 -17.47 -50.80
N LEU A 12 4.62 -18.64 -51.46
CA LEU A 12 4.37 -19.94 -50.80
C LEU A 12 5.65 -20.74 -50.49
N LEU A 13 6.83 -20.30 -50.94
CA LEU A 13 8.09 -21.00 -50.68
C LEU A 13 8.97 -20.36 -49.59
N THR A 14 8.54 -19.25 -48.97
CA THR A 14 9.26 -18.59 -47.87
C THR A 14 8.68 -18.87 -46.48
N CYS A 15 7.61 -19.66 -46.36
CA CYS A 15 6.98 -20.00 -45.07
C CYS A 15 7.40 -21.35 -44.45
N LEU A 16 8.54 -21.94 -44.86
CA LEU A 16 9.00 -23.24 -44.33
C LEU A 16 10.39 -23.22 -43.68
N VAL A 17 10.88 -22.04 -43.31
CA VAL A 17 11.91 -21.93 -42.29
C VAL A 17 11.39 -20.95 -41.25
N ALA A 18 10.65 -21.46 -40.26
CA ALA A 18 10.57 -20.75 -39.00
C ALA A 18 12.03 -20.58 -38.53
N PRO A 19 12.52 -19.36 -38.27
CA PRO A 19 13.66 -19.27 -37.38
C PRO A 19 13.20 -19.96 -36.11
N THR A 20 13.87 -21.05 -35.73
CA THR A 20 13.93 -21.44 -34.33
C THR A 20 14.34 -20.18 -33.60
N GLY A 21 13.37 -19.50 -32.98
CA GLY A 21 13.61 -18.31 -32.20
C GLY A 21 14.44 -18.76 -31.01
N ALA A 22 15.76 -18.76 -31.16
CA ALA A 22 16.62 -18.58 -30.02
C ALA A 22 16.18 -17.23 -29.44
N SER A 23 15.50 -17.26 -28.30
CA SER A 23 15.31 -16.08 -27.49
C SER A 23 16.67 -15.41 -27.36
N LEU A 24 16.74 -14.10 -27.63
CA LEU A 24 17.95 -13.38 -27.29
C LEU A 24 18.16 -13.55 -25.78
N PRO A 25 19.38 -13.85 -25.32
CA PRO A 25 19.63 -14.02 -23.90
C PRO A 25 19.21 -12.74 -23.16
N PHE A 26 18.54 -12.90 -22.02
CA PHE A 26 18.17 -11.78 -21.16
C PHE A 26 19.42 -10.94 -20.86
N GLN A 27 19.34 -9.64 -21.18
CA GLN A 27 20.40 -8.70 -20.82
C GLN A 27 20.05 -8.08 -19.48
N PHE A 28 20.87 -8.40 -18.48
CA PHE A 28 20.76 -7.82 -17.15
C PHE A 28 21.73 -6.65 -17.02
N GLU A 29 21.24 -5.55 -16.47
CA GLU A 29 22.03 -4.35 -16.27
C GLU A 29 22.88 -4.42 -15.00
N ARG A 30 22.48 -5.27 -14.05
CA ARG A 30 23.04 -5.28 -12.68
C ARG A 30 23.23 -6.68 -12.15
N ASN A 31 24.14 -6.80 -11.20
CA ASN A 31 24.43 -8.01 -10.46
C ASN A 31 24.83 -7.69 -9.02
N ALA A 32 24.80 -8.72 -8.17
CA ALA A 32 25.32 -8.65 -6.82
C ALA A 32 25.85 -10.02 -6.38
N THR A 33 26.83 -9.99 -5.48
CA THR A 33 27.33 -11.19 -4.80
C THR A 33 26.67 -11.29 -3.42
N LEU A 34 26.23 -12.49 -3.06
CA LEU A 34 25.63 -12.75 -1.75
C LEU A 34 26.66 -13.35 -0.79
N VAL A 35 26.38 -13.24 0.50
CA VAL A 35 27.20 -13.85 1.55
C VAL A 35 26.53 -15.15 1.99
N GLY A 36 27.24 -16.27 1.84
CA GLY A 36 26.78 -17.62 2.14
C GLY A 36 26.78 -18.52 0.90
N ASP A 37 26.48 -19.79 1.11
CA ASP A 37 26.30 -20.81 0.08
C ASP A 37 24.80 -20.95 -0.21
N GLY A 38 24.33 -21.50 -1.32
CA GLY A 38 22.87 -21.71 -1.52
C GLY A 38 22.32 -21.09 -2.78
N CYS A 39 22.82 -19.93 -3.18
CA CYS A 39 22.61 -19.41 -4.51
C CYS A 39 23.70 -18.44 -4.92
N THR A 40 23.90 -18.30 -6.23
CA THR A 40 24.93 -17.46 -6.83
C THR A 40 24.40 -16.71 -8.06
N ASP A 41 25.24 -15.84 -8.61
CA ASP A 41 25.01 -15.17 -9.91
C ASP A 41 23.70 -14.35 -9.96
N LEU A 42 23.36 -13.66 -8.85
CA LEU A 42 22.19 -12.80 -8.79
C LEU A 42 22.34 -11.64 -9.78
N LYS A 43 21.38 -11.53 -10.68
CA LYS A 43 21.29 -10.50 -11.72
C LYS A 43 19.90 -9.94 -11.80
N TRP A 44 19.80 -8.67 -12.15
CA TRP A 44 18.50 -8.07 -12.40
C TRP A 44 18.54 -6.91 -13.39
N THR A 45 17.38 -6.61 -13.93
CA THR A 45 17.09 -5.36 -14.64
C THR A 45 15.75 -4.82 -14.15
N VAL A 46 15.61 -3.50 -14.18
CA VAL A 46 14.38 -2.82 -13.79
C VAL A 46 13.84 -2.07 -15.00
N ASP A 47 12.65 -2.47 -15.44
CA ASP A 47 11.86 -1.67 -16.36
C ASP A 47 11.05 -0.65 -15.55
N ARG A 48 11.42 0.63 -15.68
CA ARG A 48 10.76 1.73 -14.96
C ARG A 48 9.51 2.26 -15.65
N GLU A 49 9.31 1.92 -16.93
CA GLU A 49 8.11 2.27 -17.69
C GLU A 49 7.06 1.16 -17.61
N ALA A 50 7.45 -0.04 -17.18
CA ALA A 50 6.55 -1.15 -16.87
C ALA A 50 6.49 -1.53 -15.37
N LEU A 51 7.19 -0.79 -14.48
CA LEU A 51 7.39 -1.01 -13.04
C LEU A 51 7.56 -2.49 -12.74
N LYS A 52 8.48 -3.11 -13.47
CA LYS A 52 8.79 -4.52 -13.35
C LYS A 52 10.27 -4.72 -13.07
N ILE A 53 10.54 -5.76 -12.29
CA ILE A 53 11.88 -6.27 -12.11
C ILE A 53 11.95 -7.68 -12.71
N THR A 54 12.99 -7.91 -13.50
CA THR A 54 13.37 -9.26 -13.94
C THR A 54 14.59 -9.68 -13.15
N LEU A 55 14.49 -10.80 -12.45
CA LEU A 55 15.51 -11.35 -11.56
C LEU A 55 15.98 -12.69 -12.08
N GLN A 56 17.29 -12.94 -12.01
CA GLN A 56 17.88 -14.23 -12.28
C GLN A 56 18.85 -14.61 -11.17
N TRP A 57 18.86 -15.89 -10.80
CA TRP A 57 19.85 -16.47 -9.90
C TRP A 57 20.08 -17.95 -10.22
N LYS A 58 21.12 -18.53 -9.63
CA LYS A 58 21.49 -19.94 -9.74
C LYS A 58 21.47 -20.63 -8.39
N SER A 59 20.96 -21.84 -8.31
CA SER A 59 21.03 -22.70 -7.11
C SER A 59 22.43 -23.25 -6.85
N GLU A 60 22.59 -23.99 -5.76
CA GLU A 60 23.71 -24.94 -5.61
C GLU A 60 23.58 -26.12 -6.57
N VAL A 61 24.71 -26.81 -6.76
CA VAL A 61 24.83 -27.96 -7.67
C VAL A 61 23.93 -29.11 -7.18
N GLY A 62 23.06 -29.60 -8.06
CA GLY A 62 22.19 -30.75 -7.79
C GLY A 62 20.94 -30.45 -6.98
N ALA A 63 20.64 -29.19 -6.69
CA ALA A 63 19.38 -28.81 -6.05
C ALA A 63 18.16 -29.12 -6.94
N GLU A 64 17.04 -29.46 -6.32
CA GLU A 64 15.75 -29.73 -6.97
C GLU A 64 14.77 -28.55 -6.83
N TRP A 65 15.07 -27.63 -5.90
CA TRP A 65 14.41 -26.33 -5.82
C TRP A 65 15.40 -25.22 -5.45
N THR A 66 15.04 -24.00 -5.84
CA THR A 66 15.77 -22.77 -5.48
C THR A 66 14.80 -21.66 -5.16
N ALA A 67 15.15 -20.78 -4.24
CA ALA A 67 14.30 -19.69 -3.80
C ALA A 67 15.09 -18.39 -3.70
N PHE A 68 14.44 -17.30 -4.07
CA PHE A 68 14.91 -15.94 -3.87
C PHE A 68 13.83 -15.17 -3.13
N GLY A 69 14.23 -14.34 -2.18
CA GLY A 69 13.29 -13.49 -1.47
C GLY A 69 13.84 -12.14 -1.06
N ILE A 70 12.93 -11.19 -0.92
CA ILE A 70 13.16 -9.89 -0.28
C ILE A 70 12.79 -10.07 1.19
N SER A 71 13.55 -9.46 2.09
CA SER A 71 13.38 -9.64 3.53
C SER A 71 13.36 -8.31 4.25
N GLU A 72 12.58 -8.25 5.33
CA GLU A 72 12.58 -7.13 6.28
C GLU A 72 13.95 -6.93 6.96
N TYR A 73 14.66 -8.01 7.31
CA TYR A 73 15.90 -7.95 8.11
C TYR A 73 17.05 -8.85 7.63
N GLY A 74 16.96 -9.42 6.43
CA GLY A 74 17.94 -10.39 5.91
C GLY A 74 17.80 -11.78 6.53
N GLY A 75 16.60 -12.11 6.99
CA GLY A 75 16.20 -13.42 7.50
C GLY A 75 14.95 -13.95 6.81
N MET A 76 14.64 -15.23 7.00
CA MET A 76 13.45 -15.83 6.41
C MET A 76 12.15 -15.29 7.02
N LYS A 77 12.16 -14.92 8.31
CA LYS A 77 11.00 -14.30 8.97
C LYS A 77 10.79 -12.89 8.40
N GLY A 78 9.56 -12.58 7.98
CA GLY A 78 9.23 -11.32 7.29
C GLY A 78 9.78 -11.26 5.88
N ALA A 79 9.90 -12.41 5.20
CA ALA A 79 10.36 -12.47 3.82
C ALA A 79 9.25 -12.83 2.85
N ASP A 80 9.36 -12.27 1.67
CA ASP A 80 8.54 -12.48 0.49
C ASP A 80 9.42 -13.19 -0.55
N ILE A 81 8.97 -14.34 -1.02
CA ILE A 81 9.80 -15.43 -1.52
C ILE A 81 9.20 -16.04 -2.79
N ALA A 82 9.95 -15.93 -3.88
CA ALA A 82 9.75 -16.71 -5.09
C ALA A 82 10.49 -18.05 -4.98
N VAL A 83 9.75 -19.17 -5.07
CA VAL A 83 10.33 -20.52 -5.10
C VAL A 83 10.18 -21.12 -6.49
N VAL A 84 11.27 -21.64 -7.06
CA VAL A 84 11.27 -22.39 -8.32
C VAL A 84 11.65 -23.84 -8.05
N LYS A 85 10.77 -24.77 -8.45
CA LYS A 85 10.93 -26.22 -8.22
C LYS A 85 10.96 -26.99 -9.53
N PHE A 86 11.75 -28.04 -9.58
CA PHE A 86 11.79 -29.00 -10.68
C PHE A 86 11.05 -30.29 -10.29
N GLY A 87 9.97 -30.61 -11.00
CA GLY A 87 9.11 -31.75 -10.65
C GLY A 87 8.05 -31.37 -9.61
N GLY A 88 6.79 -31.72 -9.88
CA GLY A 88 5.67 -31.34 -9.02
C GLY A 88 4.34 -31.02 -9.74
N GLY A 89 4.21 -31.35 -11.03
CA GLY A 89 2.96 -31.14 -11.77
C GLY A 89 2.83 -32.09 -12.95
N ASP A 90 1.62 -32.15 -13.51
CA ASP A 90 1.16 -33.16 -14.50
C ASP A 90 2.05 -33.30 -15.75
N ASN A 91 2.97 -32.36 -16.01
CA ASN A 91 3.78 -32.28 -17.24
C ASN A 91 5.31 -32.33 -17.05
N GLY A 92 5.84 -32.51 -15.83
CA GLY A 92 7.28 -32.75 -15.61
C GLY A 92 8.24 -31.60 -15.97
N GLY A 93 7.91 -30.36 -15.61
CA GLY A 93 8.75 -29.16 -15.85
C GLY A 93 8.92 -28.27 -14.60
N PHE A 94 9.60 -27.13 -14.77
CA PHE A 94 9.77 -26.14 -13.71
C PHE A 94 8.47 -25.40 -13.39
N GLN A 95 8.25 -25.12 -12.11
CA GLN A 95 7.14 -24.32 -11.62
C GLN A 95 7.65 -23.25 -10.67
N VAL A 96 6.93 -22.13 -10.62
CA VAL A 96 7.15 -21.09 -9.61
C VAL A 96 5.99 -21.05 -8.63
N GLU A 97 6.31 -20.89 -7.36
CA GLU A 97 5.37 -20.65 -6.28
C GLU A 97 5.71 -19.31 -5.65
N ASP A 98 4.67 -18.51 -5.44
CA ASP A 98 4.75 -17.31 -4.64
C ASP A 98 4.49 -17.65 -3.18
N ARG A 99 5.35 -17.18 -2.28
CA ARG A 99 5.33 -17.56 -0.87
C ARG A 99 5.78 -16.40 0.00
N PHE A 100 5.30 -16.38 1.22
CA PHE A 100 5.75 -15.45 2.24
C PHE A 100 6.01 -16.18 3.55
N SER A 101 6.74 -15.54 4.46
CA SER A 101 7.10 -16.15 5.73
C SER A 101 6.95 -15.20 6.91
N THR A 102 6.25 -15.67 7.94
CA THR A 102 6.03 -14.97 9.22
C THR A 102 6.88 -15.54 10.35
N GLU A 103 7.63 -16.61 10.11
CA GLU A 103 8.36 -17.37 11.13
C GLU A 103 9.52 -18.19 10.54
N TYR A 104 10.30 -18.85 11.40
CA TYR A 104 11.36 -19.76 10.96
C TYR A 104 10.81 -21.16 10.67
N GLY A 105 9.94 -21.27 9.66
CA GLY A 105 9.33 -22.52 9.21
C GLY A 105 9.18 -22.58 7.68
N LEU A 106 8.47 -23.60 7.19
CA LEU A 106 8.14 -23.69 5.76
C LEU A 106 7.36 -22.42 5.34
N PRO A 107 7.83 -21.64 4.35
CA PRO A 107 7.11 -20.46 3.90
C PRO A 107 5.70 -20.81 3.43
N LYS A 108 4.71 -19.99 3.80
CA LYS A 108 3.31 -20.19 3.43
C LYS A 108 3.12 -19.85 1.96
N VAL A 109 2.27 -20.61 1.28
CA VAL A 109 1.90 -20.28 -0.09
C VAL A 109 1.09 -19.00 -0.08
N ASP A 110 1.47 -18.06 -0.93
CA ASP A 110 0.72 -16.83 -1.10
C ASP A 110 -0.57 -17.10 -1.89
N PHE A 111 -1.64 -16.49 -1.42
CA PHE A 111 -2.94 -16.54 -2.08
C PHE A 111 -2.95 -15.67 -3.33
N ILE A 112 -2.31 -14.50 -3.29
CA ILE A 112 -2.11 -13.64 -4.44
C ILE A 112 -0.77 -14.03 -5.06
N LYS A 113 -0.73 -14.18 -6.39
CA LYS A 113 0.48 -14.58 -7.10
C LYS A 113 1.00 -13.40 -7.91
N ASN A 114 2.12 -12.85 -7.47
CA ASN A 114 2.77 -11.65 -7.97
C ASN A 114 4.08 -11.96 -8.69
N VAL A 115 4.53 -13.22 -8.65
CA VAL A 115 5.71 -13.73 -9.35
C VAL A 115 5.34 -14.54 -10.60
N LYS A 116 6.07 -14.30 -11.69
CA LYS A 116 5.97 -15.04 -12.95
C LYS A 116 7.29 -15.68 -13.34
N LEU A 117 7.27 -16.95 -13.69
CA LEU A 117 8.43 -17.64 -14.25
C LEU A 117 8.58 -17.30 -15.73
N LEU A 118 9.72 -16.73 -16.12
CA LEU A 118 10.06 -16.49 -17.52
C LEU A 118 10.85 -17.66 -18.11
N GLU A 119 11.85 -18.13 -17.39
CA GLU A 119 12.73 -19.22 -17.82
C GLU A 119 13.28 -19.97 -16.60
N ALA A 120 13.34 -21.29 -16.68
CA ALA A 120 14.15 -22.09 -15.78
C ALA A 120 14.71 -23.32 -16.50
N HIS A 121 15.97 -23.64 -16.23
CA HIS A 121 16.65 -24.82 -16.76
C HIS A 121 17.79 -25.24 -15.82
N HIS A 122 18.27 -26.48 -15.98
CA HIS A 122 19.54 -26.88 -15.39
C HIS A 122 20.69 -26.41 -16.29
N ASP A 123 21.69 -25.77 -15.71
CA ASP A 123 22.92 -25.42 -16.42
C ASP A 123 23.84 -26.65 -16.59
N ASP A 124 24.98 -26.47 -17.27
CA ASP A 124 25.94 -27.55 -17.56
C ASP A 124 26.53 -28.20 -16.29
N GLU A 125 26.45 -27.50 -15.14
CA GLU A 125 26.92 -27.96 -13.84
C GLU A 125 25.77 -28.60 -13.02
N GLY A 126 24.55 -28.64 -13.56
CA GLY A 126 23.37 -29.21 -12.89
C GLY A 126 22.69 -28.27 -11.90
N ARG A 127 23.05 -26.98 -11.88
CA ARG A 127 22.36 -25.96 -11.07
C ARG A 127 21.08 -25.51 -11.74
N ILE A 128 20.04 -25.22 -10.96
CA ILE A 128 18.84 -24.55 -11.46
C ILE A 128 19.19 -23.08 -11.69
N GLN A 129 19.15 -22.63 -12.95
CA GLN A 129 19.12 -21.22 -13.29
C GLN A 129 17.66 -20.81 -13.49
N ALA A 130 17.17 -19.92 -12.63
CA ALA A 130 15.80 -19.42 -12.69
C ALA A 130 15.78 -17.94 -13.06
N THR A 131 14.84 -17.54 -13.91
CA THR A 131 14.56 -16.15 -14.27
C THR A 131 13.08 -15.88 -14.07
N ILE A 132 12.77 -14.92 -13.19
CA ILE A 132 11.41 -14.51 -12.86
C ILE A 132 11.18 -13.04 -13.23
N GLU A 133 9.92 -12.68 -13.40
CA GLU A 133 9.45 -11.31 -13.48
C GLU A 133 8.44 -11.05 -12.36
N ARG A 134 8.50 -9.84 -11.80
CA ARG A 134 7.58 -9.38 -10.76
C ARG A 134 7.39 -7.86 -10.86
N ASN A 135 6.24 -7.36 -10.44
CA ASN A 135 5.98 -5.92 -10.33
C ASN A 135 6.79 -5.31 -9.17
N LEU A 136 7.26 -4.08 -9.31
CA LEU A 136 7.96 -3.37 -8.24
C LEU A 136 7.05 -3.10 -7.03
N PHE A 137 5.75 -2.92 -7.26
CA PHE A 137 4.76 -2.72 -6.21
C PHE A 137 3.60 -3.71 -6.43
N THR A 138 3.15 -4.37 -5.38
CA THR A 138 2.16 -5.45 -5.51
C THR A 138 0.87 -5.20 -4.74
N CYS A 139 0.87 -4.22 -3.84
CA CYS A 139 -0.25 -3.89 -2.97
C CYS A 139 -0.71 -5.03 -2.05
N ASP A 140 0.04 -6.12 -2.02
CA ASP A 140 -0.21 -7.27 -1.19
C ASP A 140 0.42 -7.06 0.21
N GLU A 141 -0.31 -7.44 1.27
CA GLU A 141 0.19 -7.31 2.64
C GLU A 141 1.21 -8.40 2.98
N GLU A 142 1.35 -9.42 2.17
CA GLU A 142 2.30 -10.50 2.34
C GLU A 142 3.64 -10.19 1.63
N ASP A 143 3.63 -9.19 0.75
CA ASP A 143 4.74 -8.77 -0.09
C ASP A 143 5.54 -7.58 0.45
N ILE A 144 6.77 -7.45 -0.08
CA ILE A 144 7.67 -6.31 0.10
C ILE A 144 7.90 -5.62 -1.24
N ASP A 145 7.53 -4.33 -1.30
CA ASP A 145 7.74 -3.49 -2.48
C ASP A 145 9.23 -3.31 -2.81
N ILE A 146 9.59 -3.30 -4.10
CA ILE A 146 10.91 -2.91 -4.60
C ILE A 146 11.02 -1.39 -4.59
N ALA A 147 11.92 -0.88 -3.77
CA ALA A 147 12.05 0.55 -3.51
C ALA A 147 13.45 1.08 -3.84
N ALA A 148 13.57 2.40 -3.93
CA ALA A 148 14.81 3.09 -4.27
C ALA A 148 15.76 3.31 -3.08
N HIS A 149 15.91 2.27 -2.26
CA HIS A 149 16.85 2.22 -1.14
C HIS A 149 17.44 0.81 -1.02
N GLN A 150 18.39 0.64 -0.10
CA GLN A 150 18.92 -0.68 0.24
C GLN A 150 17.82 -1.57 0.83
N GLN A 151 17.71 -2.79 0.31
CA GLN A 151 16.78 -3.81 0.77
C GLN A 151 17.54 -5.11 1.03
N TYR A 152 17.12 -5.85 2.06
CA TYR A 152 17.69 -7.14 2.35
C TYR A 152 17.14 -8.19 1.40
N ILE A 153 18.02 -9.09 0.98
CA ILE A 153 17.68 -10.23 0.14
C ILE A 153 18.19 -11.50 0.78
N ILE A 154 17.45 -12.58 0.54
CA ILE A 154 17.78 -13.92 0.96
C ILE A 154 17.64 -14.87 -0.22
N CYS A 155 18.39 -15.95 -0.20
CA CYS A 155 18.14 -17.06 -1.10
C CYS A 155 18.54 -18.38 -0.45
N ALA A 156 17.99 -19.46 -0.98
CA ALA A 156 18.30 -20.82 -0.54
C ALA A 156 18.04 -21.80 -1.68
N SER A 157 18.67 -22.97 -1.62
CA SER A 157 18.31 -24.10 -2.48
C SER A 157 18.38 -25.41 -1.72
N GLY A 158 17.75 -26.45 -2.27
CA GLY A 158 17.70 -27.75 -1.59
C GLY A 158 17.01 -28.83 -2.40
N TYR A 159 16.68 -29.92 -1.72
CA TYR A 159 16.06 -31.12 -2.28
C TYR A 159 14.57 -31.19 -1.99
N LEU A 160 13.84 -31.94 -2.79
CA LEU A 160 12.43 -32.25 -2.60
C LEU A 160 12.28 -33.62 -1.92
N ALA A 161 11.23 -33.78 -1.12
CA ALA A 161 10.81 -35.05 -0.58
C ALA A 161 10.05 -35.89 -1.64
N GLU A 162 9.79 -37.15 -1.34
CA GLU A 162 9.04 -38.05 -2.24
C GLU A 162 7.64 -37.53 -2.58
N ASP A 163 7.01 -36.79 -1.66
CA ASP A 163 5.72 -36.12 -1.82
C ASP A 163 5.82 -34.74 -2.48
N GLN A 164 7.01 -34.35 -2.95
CA GLN A 164 7.32 -33.06 -3.59
C GLN A 164 7.29 -31.85 -2.65
N ASP A 165 7.32 -32.08 -1.34
CA ASP A 165 7.52 -31.00 -0.37
C ASP A 165 9.00 -30.57 -0.30
N MET A 166 9.23 -29.29 0.02
CA MET A 166 10.59 -28.76 0.16
C MET A 166 11.24 -29.27 1.44
N LEU A 167 12.35 -29.97 1.30
CA LEU A 167 13.22 -30.28 2.43
C LEU A 167 13.96 -29.01 2.86
N TYR A 168 14.32 -28.95 4.15
CA TYR A 168 15.07 -27.84 4.70
C TYR A 168 16.45 -27.70 4.01
N HIS A 169 16.74 -26.49 3.52
CA HIS A 169 17.99 -26.15 2.80
C HIS A 169 19.26 -26.26 3.63
N GLY A 170 19.18 -26.47 4.96
CA GLY A 170 20.37 -26.60 5.80
C GLY A 170 21.29 -25.36 5.70
N PRO A 171 22.61 -25.55 5.45
CA PRO A 171 23.56 -24.45 5.29
C PRO A 171 23.46 -23.74 3.93
N ASP A 172 22.76 -24.31 2.95
CA ASP A 172 22.68 -23.82 1.57
C ASP A 172 21.70 -22.62 1.47
N ARG A 173 22.07 -21.53 2.14
CA ARG A 173 21.38 -20.24 2.16
C ARG A 173 22.35 -19.05 2.15
N ALA A 174 22.02 -18.01 1.40
CA ALA A 174 22.79 -16.78 1.36
C ALA A 174 21.93 -15.55 1.64
N THR A 175 22.58 -14.46 2.04
CA THR A 175 21.91 -13.17 2.26
C THR A 175 22.77 -12.00 1.80
N GLY A 176 22.13 -10.96 1.30
CA GLY A 176 22.77 -9.75 0.80
C GLY A 176 21.94 -8.51 1.09
N VAL A 177 22.52 -7.36 0.76
CA VAL A 177 21.85 -6.06 0.76
C VAL A 177 22.09 -5.45 -0.61
N VAL A 178 21.02 -5.06 -1.30
CA VAL A 178 21.10 -4.48 -2.64
C VAL A 178 20.17 -3.28 -2.75
N ASN A 179 20.49 -2.35 -3.64
CA ASN A 179 19.55 -1.34 -4.10
C ASN A 179 19.12 -1.69 -5.52
N PHE A 180 17.89 -2.17 -5.66
CA PHE A 180 17.40 -2.63 -6.96
C PHE A 180 17.28 -1.50 -7.98
N MET A 181 16.90 -0.30 -7.51
CA MET A 181 16.60 0.84 -8.38
C MET A 181 17.82 1.70 -8.68
N ILE A 182 18.76 1.83 -7.75
CA ILE A 182 19.89 2.76 -7.85
C ILE A 182 21.21 1.99 -7.81
N ASN A 183 22.11 2.29 -8.75
CA ASN A 183 23.46 1.77 -8.67
C ASN A 183 24.25 2.60 -7.66
N GLU A 184 24.33 2.08 -6.45
CA GLU A 184 24.99 2.74 -5.33
C GLU A 184 26.51 2.83 -5.52
N GLU A 185 27.17 1.82 -6.08
CA GLU A 185 28.62 1.91 -6.37
C GLU A 185 28.96 3.10 -7.28
N LEU A 186 28.12 3.35 -8.30
CA LEU A 186 28.27 4.51 -9.18
C LEU A 186 27.97 5.85 -8.47
N LEU A 187 27.08 5.86 -7.47
CA LEU A 187 26.74 7.05 -6.70
C LEU A 187 27.77 7.38 -5.62
N PHE A 188 28.27 6.37 -4.92
CA PHE A 188 29.15 6.55 -3.79
C PHE A 188 30.55 6.94 -4.23
N GLN A 189 31.05 6.44 -5.37
CA GLN A 189 32.41 6.67 -5.89
C GLN A 189 33.53 6.52 -4.84
N ARG A 190 33.23 5.90 -3.70
CA ARG A 190 34.12 5.69 -2.57
C ARG A 190 34.06 4.21 -2.24
N LYS A 191 35.24 3.59 -2.19
CA LYS A 191 35.37 2.19 -1.79
C LYS A 191 35.82 2.17 -0.34
N LEU A 192 34.96 1.69 0.55
CA LEU A 192 35.33 1.40 1.93
C LEU A 192 36.07 0.07 1.92
N VAL A 193 37.37 0.09 2.20
CA VAL A 193 38.22 -1.09 2.15
C VAL A 193 38.56 -1.50 3.58
N ALA A 194 38.42 -2.80 3.86
CA ALA A 194 38.87 -3.37 5.13
C ALA A 194 40.38 -3.14 5.30
N PRO A 195 40.85 -2.84 6.52
CA PRO A 195 42.27 -2.65 6.75
C PRO A 195 43.07 -3.91 6.43
N PRO A 196 44.18 -3.83 5.67
CA PRO A 196 45.15 -4.91 5.59
C PRO A 196 45.67 -5.27 6.98
N ALA A 197 45.92 -6.56 7.23
CA ALA A 197 46.43 -7.02 8.52
C ALA A 197 47.77 -6.37 8.93
N ASP A 198 48.57 -5.95 7.94
CA ASP A 198 49.87 -5.29 8.09
C ASP A 198 49.81 -3.76 7.98
N ALA A 199 48.61 -3.16 7.96
CA ALA A 199 48.45 -1.73 7.88
C ALA A 199 49.14 -1.01 9.06
N PRO A 200 49.83 0.13 8.83
CA PRO A 200 50.44 0.90 9.91
C PRO A 200 49.36 1.40 10.89
N LYS A 201 49.60 1.24 12.20
CA LYS A 201 48.64 1.63 13.24
C LYS A 201 49.01 2.96 13.88
N THR A 202 48.05 3.88 13.95
CA THR A 202 48.17 5.17 14.64
C THR A 202 47.22 5.19 15.84
N TYR A 203 47.74 5.37 17.05
CA TYR A 203 46.96 5.37 18.28
C TYR A 203 46.52 6.78 18.65
N LEU A 204 45.21 7.00 18.79
CA LEU A 204 44.64 8.31 19.18
C LEU A 204 44.38 8.43 20.68
N GLY A 205 44.37 7.29 21.37
CA GLY A 205 44.10 7.14 22.79
C GLY A 205 43.95 5.65 23.12
N ASP A 206 43.68 5.34 24.39
CA ASP A 206 43.41 3.97 24.81
C ASP A 206 42.15 3.45 24.10
N GLY A 207 42.24 2.22 23.56
CA GLY A 207 41.17 1.59 22.78
C GLY A 207 40.85 2.22 21.41
N MET A 208 41.58 3.27 20.97
CA MET A 208 41.35 3.96 19.69
C MET A 208 42.52 3.81 18.72
N VAL A 209 42.32 3.02 17.66
CA VAL A 209 43.36 2.64 16.69
C VAL A 209 42.94 2.97 15.26
N VAL A 210 43.65 3.89 14.60
CA VAL A 210 43.52 4.15 13.17
C VAL A 210 44.42 3.19 12.40
N HIS A 211 43.87 2.48 11.43
CA HIS A 211 44.62 1.59 10.52
C HIS A 211 45.01 2.35 9.26
N GLY A 212 46.13 3.05 9.33
CA GLY A 212 46.68 3.86 8.25
C GLY A 212 47.45 5.07 8.76
N ASN A 213 48.00 5.83 7.83
CA ASN A 213 48.63 7.11 8.10
C ASN A 213 47.64 8.26 7.81
N LEU A 214 47.20 8.95 8.88
CA LEU A 214 46.20 10.02 8.81
C LEU A 214 46.64 11.21 7.93
N ASP A 215 47.94 11.54 7.95
CA ASP A 215 48.49 12.69 7.23
C ASP A 215 48.68 12.44 5.72
N ALA A 216 48.77 11.17 5.33
CA ALA A 216 49.00 10.75 3.94
C ALA A 216 47.75 10.22 3.24
N ALA A 217 46.65 10.05 3.96
CA ALA A 217 45.43 9.45 3.42
C ALA A 217 44.68 10.39 2.46
N VAL A 218 44.21 9.79 1.37
CA VAL A 218 43.40 10.44 0.32
C VAL A 218 42.02 9.79 0.17
N THR A 219 41.74 8.77 0.99
CA THR A 219 40.47 8.05 1.10
C THR A 219 40.12 7.85 2.57
N PRO A 220 38.85 7.56 2.91
CA PRO A 220 38.48 7.26 4.29
C PRO A 220 39.32 6.13 4.89
N LEU A 221 39.75 6.30 6.15
CA LEU A 221 40.54 5.31 6.89
C LEU A 221 39.68 4.62 7.97
N PRO A 222 39.91 3.34 8.27
CA PRO A 222 39.25 2.68 9.39
C PRO A 222 39.86 3.09 10.73
N LEU A 223 39.01 3.48 11.68
CA LEU A 223 39.30 3.75 13.09
C LEU A 223 38.52 2.75 13.93
N ASP A 224 39.21 1.90 14.67
CA ASP A 224 38.60 1.00 15.65
C ASP A 224 38.57 1.70 17.01
N ILE A 225 37.39 1.72 17.63
CA ILE A 225 37.13 2.15 19.00
C ILE A 225 36.60 0.93 19.74
N GLN A 226 37.46 0.26 20.49
CA GLN A 226 37.14 -0.99 21.19
C GLN A 226 37.34 -0.86 22.69
N MET A 227 36.46 -1.51 23.45
CA MET A 227 36.64 -1.64 24.89
C MET A 227 37.89 -2.45 25.23
N ASN A 228 38.45 -2.15 26.40
CA ASN A 228 39.47 -2.99 27.01
C ASN A 228 38.95 -4.42 27.23
N ASN A 229 39.84 -5.40 27.19
CA ASN A 229 39.47 -6.81 27.33
C ASN A 229 38.74 -7.07 28.65
N ILE A 230 37.53 -7.63 28.56
CA ILE A 230 36.70 -7.96 29.71
C ILE A 230 36.54 -9.47 29.88
N SER A 231 36.23 -9.88 31.12
CA SER A 231 35.73 -11.22 31.43
C SER A 231 34.52 -11.08 32.34
N LEU A 232 33.41 -11.72 31.98
CA LEU A 232 32.11 -11.53 32.64
C LEU A 232 31.63 -12.80 33.32
N ASP A 233 30.82 -12.67 34.38
CA ASP A 233 30.24 -13.80 35.09
C ASP A 233 29.23 -14.54 34.21
N SER A 234 29.46 -15.83 34.01
CA SER A 234 28.59 -16.72 33.23
C SER A 234 27.24 -17.01 33.91
N ASN A 235 27.08 -16.70 35.20
CA ASN A 235 25.81 -16.89 35.91
C ASN A 235 24.79 -15.77 35.64
N VAL A 236 25.22 -14.66 35.06
CA VAL A 236 24.37 -13.53 34.71
C VAL A 236 24.10 -13.59 33.21
N SER A 237 22.82 -13.61 32.83
CA SER A 237 22.41 -13.70 31.43
C SER A 237 22.63 -12.40 30.66
N THR A 238 22.46 -11.26 31.33
CA THR A 238 22.40 -9.95 30.68
C THR A 238 23.40 -9.02 31.33
N HIS A 239 24.39 -8.55 30.58
CA HIS A 239 25.41 -7.61 31.04
C HIS A 239 25.36 -6.34 30.22
N TYR A 240 25.36 -5.18 30.88
CA TYR A 240 25.57 -3.88 30.25
C TYR A 240 26.90 -3.33 30.76
N VAL A 241 27.90 -3.27 29.88
CA VAL A 241 29.24 -2.84 30.24
C VAL A 241 29.52 -1.51 29.56
N CYS A 242 30.01 -0.54 30.33
CA CYS A 242 30.35 0.79 29.83
C CYS A 242 31.85 1.07 29.95
N GLU A 243 32.39 1.89 29.05
CA GLU A 243 33.76 2.40 29.12
C GLU A 243 33.83 3.85 28.57
N VAL A 244 34.61 4.70 29.24
CA VAL A 244 34.75 6.11 28.90
C VAL A 244 35.89 6.31 27.89
N PHE A 245 35.59 7.04 26.82
CA PHE A 245 36.56 7.48 25.82
C PHE A 245 36.66 9.01 25.81
N ASN A 246 37.87 9.56 25.74
CA ASN A 246 38.09 11.00 25.67
C ASN A 246 38.67 11.40 24.30
N ILE A 247 37.84 12.05 23.48
CA ILE A 247 38.21 12.48 22.14
C ILE A 247 38.76 13.90 22.18
N SER A 248 40.05 14.04 21.89
CA SER A 248 40.76 15.32 21.98
C SER A 248 40.41 16.31 20.86
N LYS A 249 40.03 15.81 19.68
CA LYS A 249 39.71 16.62 18.49
C LYS A 249 38.51 16.00 17.76
N PRO A 250 37.63 16.79 17.14
CA PRO A 250 36.50 16.24 16.41
C PRO A 250 36.95 15.29 15.29
N ILE A 251 36.21 14.20 15.09
CA ILE A 251 36.48 13.19 14.06
C ILE A 251 35.24 13.07 13.17
N THR A 252 35.41 13.34 11.89
CA THR A 252 34.34 13.17 10.89
C THR A 252 34.39 11.76 10.33
N TYR A 253 33.24 11.08 10.29
CA TYR A 253 33.10 9.73 9.75
C TYR A 253 31.91 9.62 8.79
N THR A 254 31.96 8.65 7.88
CA THR A 254 30.93 8.44 6.85
C THR A 254 30.21 7.10 6.95
N ALA A 255 30.80 6.15 7.65
CA ALA A 255 30.25 4.83 7.85
C ALA A 255 30.74 4.23 9.17
N TYR A 256 30.00 3.26 9.68
CA TYR A 256 30.37 2.52 10.88
C TYR A 256 29.84 1.08 10.87
N GLU A 257 30.51 0.20 11.61
CA GLU A 257 30.07 -1.17 11.87
C GLU A 257 30.53 -1.65 13.26
N ALA A 258 29.97 -2.77 13.73
CA ALA A 258 30.49 -3.44 14.92
C ALA A 258 31.78 -4.19 14.62
N VAL A 259 32.73 -4.12 15.55
CA VAL A 259 34.00 -4.84 15.52
C VAL A 259 34.22 -5.57 16.85
N TRP A 260 34.83 -6.75 16.80
CA TRP A 260 35.19 -7.51 18.00
C TRP A 260 36.49 -8.29 17.82
N GLY A 261 37.06 -8.72 18.95
CA GLY A 261 38.33 -9.45 18.99
C GLY A 261 39.46 -8.70 18.27
N GLU A 262 40.19 -9.39 17.42
CA GLU A 262 41.31 -8.82 16.63
C GLU A 262 40.86 -8.17 15.30
N GLY A 263 39.67 -7.56 15.28
CA GLY A 263 39.18 -6.80 14.14
C GLY A 263 38.11 -7.50 13.28
N ASN A 264 37.47 -8.55 13.82
CA ASN A 264 36.38 -9.28 13.17
C ASN A 264 35.12 -8.42 13.09
N THR A 265 34.35 -8.59 12.02
CA THR A 265 33.16 -7.79 11.74
C THR A 265 32.00 -8.66 11.25
N GLY A 266 30.79 -8.11 11.25
CA GLY A 266 29.62 -8.81 10.68
C GLY A 266 29.69 -9.00 9.15
N GLY A 267 30.61 -8.31 8.47
CA GLY A 267 30.89 -8.47 7.05
C GLY A 267 31.63 -9.76 6.71
N ASP A 268 32.37 -10.33 7.67
CA ASP A 268 33.21 -11.51 7.48
C ASP A 268 32.42 -12.84 7.54
N GLY A 269 31.10 -12.77 7.77
CA GLY A 269 30.24 -13.94 7.98
C GLY A 269 30.26 -14.46 9.43
N ASP A 270 31.19 -13.97 10.24
CA ASP A 270 31.27 -14.25 11.67
C ASP A 270 30.22 -13.45 12.45
N ARG A 271 29.58 -14.11 13.42
CA ARG A 271 28.76 -13.44 14.45
C ARG A 271 29.47 -13.57 15.79
N ASN A 272 29.60 -12.47 16.51
CA ASN A 272 29.87 -12.54 17.93
C ASN A 272 28.65 -13.15 18.64
N GLU A 273 28.85 -14.23 19.39
CA GLU A 273 27.76 -14.97 20.00
C GLU A 273 27.13 -14.27 21.22
N PHE A 274 27.81 -13.26 21.77
CA PHE A 274 27.39 -12.53 22.97
C PHE A 274 26.91 -11.11 22.67
N LEU A 275 27.45 -10.45 21.65
CA LEU A 275 27.11 -9.06 21.32
C LEU A 275 25.66 -8.95 20.83
N HIS A 276 24.78 -8.39 21.67
CA HIS A 276 23.38 -8.20 21.32
C HIS A 276 23.11 -6.80 20.76
N HIS A 277 23.57 -5.75 21.46
CA HIS A 277 23.63 -4.38 20.93
C HIS A 277 24.73 -3.57 21.62
N GLN A 278 25.10 -2.44 21.02
CA GLN A 278 26.03 -1.48 21.63
C GLN A 278 25.72 -0.07 21.14
N HIS A 279 25.96 0.92 22.00
CA HIS A 279 25.73 2.34 21.71
C HIS A 279 26.99 3.14 22.02
N PHE A 280 27.25 4.14 21.20
CA PHE A 280 28.29 5.12 21.48
C PHE A 280 27.65 6.48 21.77
N PHE A 281 27.87 6.98 22.97
CA PHE A 281 27.25 8.20 23.47
C PHE A 281 28.21 9.38 23.49
N PHE A 282 27.68 10.59 23.33
CA PHE A 282 28.36 11.84 23.63
C PHE A 282 27.77 12.52 24.86
N CYS A 283 28.63 12.84 25.82
CA CYS A 283 28.26 13.46 27.08
C CYS A 283 28.83 14.90 27.14
N PRO A 284 28.12 15.92 26.64
CA PRO A 284 28.60 17.30 26.70
C PRO A 284 28.73 17.81 28.15
N GLN A 285 27.90 17.28 29.05
CA GLN A 285 28.00 17.46 30.50
C GLN A 285 27.94 16.08 31.16
N PRO A 286 29.10 15.46 31.46
CA PRO A 286 29.12 14.10 32.01
C PRO A 286 28.47 14.06 33.40
N PRO A 287 27.47 13.17 33.61
CA PRO A 287 26.93 12.84 34.92
C PRO A 287 28.00 12.39 35.93
N ALA A 288 27.69 12.51 37.23
CA ALA A 288 28.65 12.26 38.30
C ALA A 288 29.21 10.82 38.32
N ASP A 289 28.39 9.85 37.94
CA ASP A 289 28.76 8.45 37.75
C ASP A 289 29.77 8.26 36.60
N ILE A 290 29.60 8.95 35.48
CA ILE A 290 30.58 8.92 34.38
C ILE A 290 31.90 9.56 34.83
N VAL A 291 31.82 10.64 35.61
CA VAL A 291 33.01 11.31 36.15
C VAL A 291 33.82 10.38 37.07
N SER A 292 33.20 9.44 37.78
CA SER A 292 33.93 8.45 38.59
C SER A 292 34.63 7.35 37.79
N HIS A 293 34.35 7.21 36.49
CA HIS A 293 34.92 6.19 35.60
C HIS A 293 35.83 6.80 34.51
N MET A 294 36.40 7.99 34.77
CA MET A 294 37.35 8.67 33.88
C MET A 294 38.72 7.99 33.81
N ASP A 295 38.93 6.90 34.54
CA ASP A 295 40.12 6.05 34.46
C ASP A 295 40.13 5.14 33.22
N GLY A 296 39.05 5.15 32.43
CA GLY A 296 38.94 4.39 31.19
C GLY A 296 38.80 2.88 31.41
N GLN A 297 38.41 2.44 32.61
CA GLN A 297 38.19 1.03 32.88
C GLN A 297 36.72 0.65 32.62
N PRO A 298 36.47 -0.53 32.03
CA PRO A 298 35.11 -1.07 31.90
C PRO A 298 34.40 -1.21 33.24
N TRP A 299 33.10 -0.88 33.30
CA TRP A 299 32.26 -1.10 34.48
C TRP A 299 30.86 -1.60 34.12
N ASP A 300 30.19 -2.26 35.08
CA ASP A 300 28.77 -2.64 34.93
C ASP A 300 27.88 -1.41 35.08
N CYS A 301 27.16 -1.08 34.01
CA CYS A 301 26.26 0.06 33.92
C CYS A 301 24.79 -0.33 33.73
N LEU A 302 24.40 -1.59 33.96
CA LEU A 302 23.01 -2.05 33.81
C LEU A 302 22.02 -1.21 34.61
N ASN A 303 22.36 -0.91 35.87
CA ASN A 303 21.48 -0.15 36.77
C ASN A 303 21.59 1.37 36.58
N ASN A 304 22.55 1.84 35.79
CA ASN A 304 22.79 3.27 35.61
C ASN A 304 23.31 3.56 34.19
N VAL A 305 22.43 3.31 33.22
CA VAL A 305 22.72 3.54 31.79
C VAL A 305 22.98 5.04 31.56
N PRO A 306 24.07 5.41 30.86
CA PRO A 306 24.43 6.81 30.62
C PRO A 306 23.29 7.66 30.02
N ALA A 307 22.93 8.74 30.71
CA ALA A 307 21.98 9.74 30.24
C ALA A 307 22.65 10.75 29.28
N CYS A 308 23.16 10.28 28.14
CA CYS A 308 23.92 11.06 27.16
C CYS A 308 23.35 10.93 25.74
N ASP A 309 23.75 11.76 24.78
CA ASP A 309 23.22 11.70 23.41
C ASP A 309 23.76 10.47 22.66
N ILE A 310 22.91 9.70 21.99
CA ILE A 310 23.35 8.57 21.14
C ILE A 310 23.91 9.16 19.84
N ILE A 311 25.15 8.81 19.50
CA ILE A 311 25.76 9.21 18.23
C ILE A 311 25.48 8.14 17.17
N PHE A 312 25.71 6.87 17.52
CA PHE A 312 25.38 5.70 16.70
C PHE A 312 25.25 4.46 17.57
N GLY A 313 24.68 3.41 16.97
CA GLY A 313 24.41 2.15 17.64
C GLY A 313 24.43 0.98 16.68
N TYR A 314 24.67 -0.20 17.25
CA TYR A 314 24.58 -1.48 16.57
C TYR A 314 23.58 -2.35 17.32
N ALA A 315 22.76 -3.10 16.58
CA ALA A 315 22.00 -4.22 17.10
C ALA A 315 22.25 -5.50 16.27
N VAL A 316 22.00 -6.66 16.88
CA VAL A 316 22.25 -7.96 16.27
C VAL A 316 21.67 -8.06 14.84
N GLY A 317 22.49 -8.47 13.88
CA GLY A 317 22.09 -8.60 12.47
C GLY A 317 22.35 -7.35 11.61
N GLN A 318 22.57 -6.18 12.21
CA GLN A 318 23.00 -4.98 11.50
C GLN A 318 24.38 -5.22 10.86
N ARG A 319 24.57 -4.71 9.64
CA ARG A 319 25.84 -4.76 8.91
C ARG A 319 26.46 -3.36 8.88
N LEU A 320 27.44 -3.15 7.99
CA LEU A 320 27.96 -1.83 7.67
C LEU A 320 26.82 -0.83 7.45
N VAL A 321 26.82 0.24 8.24
CA VAL A 321 25.92 1.38 8.04
C VAL A 321 26.72 2.49 7.38
N GLU A 322 26.29 2.83 6.16
CA GLU A 322 26.93 3.84 5.34
C GLU A 322 25.98 5.01 5.10
N GLY A 323 26.39 6.22 5.48
CA GLY A 323 25.60 7.42 5.21
C GLY A 323 25.60 7.77 3.72
N PRO A 324 24.51 8.24 3.10
CA PRO A 324 24.47 8.57 1.67
C PRO A 324 25.58 9.54 1.18
N PRO A 325 25.86 9.61 -0.14
CA PRO A 325 26.88 10.51 -0.67
C PRO A 325 26.60 11.96 -0.27
N GLY A 326 27.65 12.68 0.16
CA GLY A 326 27.51 14.07 0.61
C GLY A 326 27.02 14.23 2.06
N LEU A 327 26.87 13.14 2.82
CA LEU A 327 26.60 13.19 4.26
C LEU A 327 27.80 12.66 5.06
N HIS A 328 27.99 13.24 6.24
CA HIS A 328 28.92 12.78 7.25
C HIS A 328 28.26 12.88 8.63
N ALA A 329 28.88 12.27 9.63
CA ALA A 329 28.57 12.54 11.02
C ALA A 329 29.88 12.84 11.78
N ASP A 330 29.75 13.54 12.89
CA ASP A 330 30.90 14.01 13.67
C ASP A 330 30.89 13.40 15.06
N LEU A 331 32.04 12.87 15.46
CA LEU A 331 32.40 12.68 16.85
C LEU A 331 32.92 14.01 17.39
N ASN A 332 32.18 14.61 18.31
CA ASN A 332 32.60 15.86 18.93
C ASN A 332 33.80 15.65 19.86
N ALA A 333 34.64 16.67 20.02
CA ALA A 333 35.65 16.63 21.08
C ALA A 333 34.98 16.60 22.47
N GLY A 334 35.49 15.76 23.37
CA GLY A 334 34.98 15.61 24.73
C GLY A 334 34.80 14.15 25.15
N ILE A 335 33.89 13.95 26.12
CA ILE A 335 33.67 12.67 26.77
C ILE A 335 32.64 11.86 26.02
N HIS A 336 33.00 10.62 25.70
CA HIS A 336 32.15 9.63 25.07
C HIS A 336 32.08 8.39 25.94
N VAL A 337 30.99 7.64 25.81
CA VAL A 337 30.82 6.35 26.49
C VAL A 337 30.41 5.31 25.49
N LEU A 338 31.18 4.23 25.42
CA LEU A 338 30.78 3.01 24.75
C LEU A 338 30.01 2.15 25.77
N LEU A 339 28.77 1.81 25.44
CA LEU A 339 27.97 0.83 26.18
C LEU A 339 27.80 -0.39 25.30
N VAL A 340 28.09 -1.56 25.85
CA VAL A 340 27.89 -2.84 25.18
C VAL A 340 26.96 -3.71 26.01
N HIS A 341 25.90 -4.20 25.37
CA HIS A 341 25.01 -5.20 25.92
C HIS A 341 25.43 -6.58 25.42
N TYR A 342 25.92 -7.40 26.35
CA TYR A 342 26.18 -8.82 26.13
C TYR A 342 25.03 -9.66 26.66
N GLU A 343 24.54 -10.57 25.83
CA GLU A 343 23.49 -11.51 26.17
C GLU A 343 24.03 -12.95 26.12
N ASN A 344 23.89 -13.66 27.23
CA ASN A 344 24.49 -14.98 27.48
C ASN A 344 23.46 -15.94 28.11
N PRO A 345 22.40 -16.29 27.37
CA PRO A 345 21.29 -17.09 27.91
C PRO A 345 21.70 -18.53 28.25
N PHE A 346 22.83 -18.99 27.71
CA PHE A 346 23.34 -20.36 27.91
C PHE A 346 24.41 -20.46 28.99
N GLY A 347 24.77 -19.35 29.65
CA GLY A 347 25.77 -19.32 30.71
C GLY A 347 27.15 -19.80 30.26
N LYS A 348 27.56 -19.43 29.05
CA LYS A 348 28.91 -19.72 28.54
C LYS A 348 29.93 -18.77 29.19
N PRO A 349 31.19 -19.18 29.37
CA PRO A 349 32.21 -18.27 29.87
C PRO A 349 32.54 -17.19 28.83
N ILE A 350 32.43 -15.91 29.21
CA ILE A 350 32.90 -14.77 28.41
C ILE A 350 34.28 -14.37 28.94
N VAL A 351 35.32 -14.57 28.12
CA VAL A 351 36.73 -14.41 28.54
C VAL A 351 37.51 -13.63 27.50
N ASN A 352 38.23 -12.60 27.94
CA ASN A 352 39.04 -11.71 27.10
C ASN A 352 38.28 -11.16 25.88
N GLU A 353 37.02 -10.82 26.09
CA GLU A 353 36.16 -10.27 25.05
C GLU A 353 36.48 -8.77 24.88
N SER A 354 36.58 -8.31 23.64
CA SER A 354 36.74 -6.89 23.31
C SER A 354 35.85 -6.57 22.14
N THR A 355 34.90 -5.67 22.35
CA THR A 355 33.94 -5.25 21.33
C THR A 355 33.92 -3.73 21.24
N GLY A 356 33.45 -3.24 20.10
CA GLY A 356 33.28 -1.82 19.87
C GLY A 356 32.88 -1.54 18.44
N PHE A 357 33.31 -0.39 17.92
CA PHE A 357 32.96 0.06 16.58
C PHE A 357 34.18 0.28 15.69
N ARG A 358 34.03 -0.05 14.41
CA ARG A 358 34.91 0.42 13.35
C ARG A 358 34.23 1.57 12.60
N LEU A 359 34.91 2.69 12.48
CA LEU A 359 34.44 3.90 11.79
C LEU A 359 35.30 4.17 10.56
N TRP A 360 34.71 4.62 9.46
CA TRP A 360 35.46 5.14 8.32
C TRP A 360 35.55 6.65 8.42
N ILE A 361 36.72 7.11 8.89
CA ILE A 361 37.00 8.52 9.17
C ILE A 361 37.53 9.23 7.92
N GLN A 362 37.09 10.46 7.71
CA GLN A 362 37.62 11.29 6.62
C GLN A 362 38.99 11.86 7.00
N PRO A 363 39.99 11.80 6.11
CA PRO A 363 41.28 12.42 6.38
C PRO A 363 41.15 13.95 6.36
N PRO A 364 41.95 14.69 7.15
CA PRO A 364 41.89 16.17 7.20
C PRO A 364 42.13 16.87 5.85
N SER A 365 42.73 16.16 4.88
CA SER A 365 43.00 16.62 3.52
C SER A 365 41.76 16.61 2.61
N LEU A 366 40.74 15.82 2.93
CA LEU A 366 39.44 15.85 2.27
C LEU A 366 38.61 16.96 2.92
N ASP A 367 38.41 18.06 2.20
CA ASP A 367 37.51 19.12 2.66
C ASP A 367 36.07 18.59 2.72
N SER A 368 35.43 18.71 3.87
CA SER A 368 34.01 18.42 4.06
C SER A 368 33.11 19.49 3.41
N ALA A 369 33.69 20.53 2.80
CA ALA A 369 32.99 21.56 2.04
C ALA A 369 32.03 20.96 1.00
N GLY A 370 30.73 21.15 1.24
CA GLY A 370 29.65 20.64 0.39
C GLY A 370 28.94 19.40 0.94
N THR A 371 29.42 18.83 2.05
CA THR A 371 28.74 17.76 2.78
C THR A 371 27.90 18.31 3.94
N GLN A 372 26.84 17.60 4.34
CA GLN A 372 25.98 18.00 5.47
C GLN A 372 26.16 17.04 6.65
N PRO A 373 26.24 17.57 7.89
CA PRO A 373 26.27 16.74 9.09
C PRO A 373 24.91 16.07 9.27
N GLY A 374 24.91 14.76 9.52
CA GLY A 374 23.77 13.96 9.92
C GLY A 374 23.75 13.73 11.44
N GLN A 375 22.62 13.23 11.92
CA GLN A 375 22.41 12.88 13.32
C GLN A 375 21.46 11.69 13.42
N ILE A 376 21.63 10.86 14.44
CA ILE A 376 20.65 9.85 14.86
C ILE A 376 19.84 10.38 16.04
N ALA A 377 18.53 10.22 15.99
CA ALA A 377 17.65 10.47 17.12
C ALA A 377 16.95 9.18 17.55
N SER A 378 16.60 9.13 18.83
CA SER A 378 15.87 8.04 19.46
C SER A 378 14.52 8.53 19.97
N HIS A 379 13.45 8.06 19.35
CA HIS A 379 12.07 8.30 19.78
C HIS A 379 11.61 7.11 20.61
N GLY A 380 11.25 7.34 21.86
CA GLY A 380 10.86 6.26 22.78
C GLY A 380 9.72 6.68 23.70
N GLY A 381 9.34 5.80 24.61
CA GLY A 381 8.35 6.10 25.64
C GLY A 381 8.93 5.88 27.04
N LEU A 382 8.31 6.48 28.05
CA LEU A 382 8.68 6.23 29.44
C LEU A 382 8.44 4.76 29.81
N PHE A 383 9.47 4.05 30.29
CA PHE A 383 9.35 2.64 30.66
C PHE A 383 8.24 2.37 31.67
N GLN A 384 7.99 3.29 32.60
CA GLN A 384 6.91 3.16 33.60
C GLN A 384 5.51 3.16 32.98
N SER A 385 5.37 3.63 31.73
CA SER A 385 4.11 3.58 30.99
C SER A 385 3.98 2.37 30.07
N LEU A 386 5.07 1.63 29.83
CA LEU A 386 5.04 0.40 29.06
C LEU A 386 4.61 -0.74 29.98
N VAL A 387 3.38 -1.18 29.85
CA VAL A 387 2.84 -2.34 30.58
C VAL A 387 2.10 -3.23 29.60
N ILE A 388 2.59 -4.45 29.46
CA ILE A 388 1.97 -5.53 28.69
C ILE A 388 1.30 -6.46 29.71
N PRO A 389 -0.03 -6.41 29.87
CA PRO A 389 -0.72 -7.23 30.84
C PRO A 389 -0.66 -8.71 30.43
N ALA A 390 -0.62 -9.61 31.42
CA ALA A 390 -0.79 -11.02 31.19
C ALA A 390 -2.18 -11.31 30.63
N ASP A 391 -2.28 -12.06 29.55
CA ASP A 391 -3.56 -12.44 28.96
C ASP A 391 -3.50 -13.81 28.28
N PRO A 392 -4.27 -14.82 28.76
CA PRO A 392 -4.30 -16.16 28.16
C PRO A 392 -5.05 -16.22 26.83
N ILE A 393 -5.87 -15.22 26.50
CA ILE A 393 -6.77 -15.19 25.34
C ILE A 393 -6.20 -14.27 24.26
N GLN A 394 -5.71 -13.10 24.66
CA GLN A 394 -5.21 -12.08 23.73
C GLN A 394 -3.89 -12.55 23.09
N LYS A 395 -3.93 -12.77 21.77
CA LYS A 395 -2.74 -13.21 21.01
C LYS A 395 -1.71 -12.11 20.83
N GLU A 396 -2.16 -10.87 20.71
CA GLU A 396 -1.31 -9.70 20.48
C GLU A 396 -1.89 -8.45 21.15
N VAL A 397 -1.01 -7.60 21.65
CA VAL A 397 -1.34 -6.27 22.19
C VAL A 397 -0.50 -5.21 21.50
N THR A 398 -1.13 -4.13 21.05
CA THR A 398 -0.45 -2.98 20.44
C THR A 398 -0.38 -1.84 21.44
N LEU A 399 0.83 -1.39 21.72
CA LEU A 399 1.08 -0.13 22.43
C LEU A 399 1.55 0.93 21.44
N GLN A 400 1.08 2.15 21.64
CA GLN A 400 1.38 3.28 20.77
C GLN A 400 1.93 4.45 21.57
N LEU A 401 2.81 5.22 20.95
CA LEU A 401 3.22 6.54 21.42
C LEU A 401 3.18 7.55 20.27
N LEU A 402 2.97 8.81 20.61
CA LEU A 402 2.89 9.91 19.66
C LEU A 402 4.10 10.83 19.82
N ILE A 403 4.72 11.21 18.71
CA ILE A 403 5.57 12.40 18.61
C ILE A 403 4.70 13.49 17.99
N SER A 404 4.38 14.52 18.77
CA SER A 404 3.36 15.51 18.40
C SER A 404 3.83 16.50 17.32
N ALA A 405 2.86 17.02 16.56
CA ALA A 405 3.08 18.09 15.58
C ALA A 405 3.65 19.37 16.25
N GLU A 406 3.26 19.64 17.49
CA GLU A 406 3.76 20.76 18.28
C GLU A 406 5.25 20.61 18.58
N ALA A 407 5.69 19.42 19.01
CA ALA A 407 7.09 19.14 19.31
C ALA A 407 7.96 19.26 18.05
N THR A 408 7.53 18.68 16.93
CA THR A 408 8.28 18.76 15.68
C THR A 408 8.32 20.19 15.15
N LYS A 409 7.23 20.96 15.31
CA LYS A 409 7.18 22.38 14.93
C LYS A 409 8.12 23.26 15.75
N GLU A 410 8.34 22.92 17.01
CA GLU A 410 9.25 23.65 17.90
C GLU A 410 10.71 23.38 17.56
N PHE A 411 11.07 22.13 17.27
CA PHE A 411 12.48 21.73 17.19
C PHE A 411 13.02 21.51 15.77
N LEU A 412 12.18 21.10 14.81
CA LEU A 412 12.66 20.88 13.45
C LEU A 412 12.91 22.22 12.73
N PRO A 413 13.96 22.30 11.88
CA PRO A 413 14.22 23.48 11.08
C PRO A 413 13.10 23.71 10.05
N ARG A 414 12.88 24.96 9.61
CA ARG A 414 11.83 25.30 8.63
C ARG A 414 11.85 24.45 7.35
N GLY A 415 13.03 24.01 6.91
CA GLY A 415 13.19 23.15 5.74
C GLY A 415 12.93 21.66 5.99
N GLY A 416 12.73 21.27 7.25
CA GLY A 416 12.65 19.89 7.72
C GLY A 416 13.99 19.16 7.67
N VAL A 417 13.92 17.86 7.91
CA VAL A 417 15.05 16.92 7.80
C VAL A 417 14.70 15.80 6.83
N GLN A 418 15.73 15.21 6.24
CA GLN A 418 15.66 14.04 5.39
C GLN A 418 16.11 12.82 6.19
N ALA A 419 15.18 11.93 6.52
CA ALA A 419 15.50 10.63 7.09
C ALA A 419 16.15 9.75 6.03
N MET A 420 17.17 9.01 6.44
CA MET A 420 18.02 8.18 5.57
C MET A 420 18.09 6.72 6.02
N GLY A 421 17.69 6.45 7.26
CA GLY A 421 17.48 5.10 7.75
C GLY A 421 16.82 5.13 9.12
N SER A 422 16.14 4.04 9.44
CA SER A 422 15.41 3.89 10.69
C SER A 422 15.44 2.47 11.22
N LEU A 423 15.33 2.32 12.52
CA LEU A 423 15.36 1.04 13.22
C LEU A 423 14.36 1.08 14.36
N LEU A 424 13.49 0.07 14.47
CA LEU A 424 12.68 -0.13 15.67
C LEU A 424 13.32 -1.22 16.54
N HIS A 425 13.40 -0.95 17.85
CA HIS A 425 13.98 -1.84 18.85
C HIS A 425 12.90 -2.25 19.87
N MET A 426 12.74 -3.56 20.05
CA MET A 426 11.88 -4.22 21.03
C MET A 426 12.62 -5.45 21.59
N HIS A 427 12.14 -6.03 22.68
CA HIS A 427 12.70 -7.27 23.23
C HIS A 427 11.91 -8.50 22.70
N LYS A 428 11.92 -9.60 23.47
CA LYS A 428 11.52 -10.95 23.03
C LYS A 428 10.04 -11.06 22.66
N LEU A 429 9.17 -10.25 23.24
CA LEU A 429 7.73 -10.29 23.00
C LEU A 429 7.33 -9.51 21.75
N GLY A 430 8.21 -8.67 21.19
CA GLY A 430 7.95 -7.89 19.99
C GLY A 430 7.58 -8.78 18.80
N THR A 431 6.46 -8.48 18.14
CA THR A 431 5.98 -9.21 16.96
C THR A 431 5.90 -8.34 15.71
N ARG A 432 5.51 -7.07 15.84
CA ARG A 432 5.32 -6.14 14.71
C ARG A 432 5.66 -4.71 15.11
N GLY A 433 6.21 -3.97 14.15
CA GLY A 433 6.58 -2.58 14.32
C GLY A 433 6.05 -1.71 13.21
N ARG A 434 5.36 -0.62 13.54
CA ARG A 434 4.86 0.34 12.56
C ARG A 434 5.06 1.76 13.03
N VAL A 435 5.63 2.62 12.18
CA VAL A 435 5.74 4.05 12.43
C VAL A 435 5.06 4.82 11.31
N SER A 436 4.01 5.54 11.66
CA SER A 436 3.17 6.26 10.70
C SER A 436 3.44 7.76 10.74
N LEU A 437 3.72 8.35 9.57
CA LEU A 437 3.88 9.80 9.40
C LEU A 437 2.53 10.46 9.14
N ILE A 438 2.16 11.40 10.00
CA ILE A 438 0.92 12.17 9.93
C ILE A 438 1.25 13.63 9.63
N ARG A 439 0.61 14.22 8.62
CA ARG A 439 0.76 15.64 8.27
C ARG A 439 -0.60 16.29 8.13
N ASN A 440 -0.85 17.37 8.86
CA ASN A 440 -2.14 18.07 8.90
C ASN A 440 -3.34 17.14 9.18
N GLY A 441 -3.14 16.08 9.96
CA GLY A 441 -4.16 15.09 10.29
C GLY A 441 -4.42 14.02 9.23
N THR A 442 -3.62 13.97 8.18
CA THR A 442 -3.68 12.92 7.15
C THR A 442 -2.49 11.98 7.29
N HIS A 443 -2.74 10.66 7.20
CA HIS A 443 -1.69 9.65 7.07
C HIS A 443 -1.00 9.81 5.71
N ILE A 444 0.31 10.05 5.73
CA ILE A 444 1.10 10.24 4.52
C ILE A 444 1.70 8.91 4.06
N MET A 445 2.37 8.21 4.96
CA MET A 445 3.01 6.92 4.72
C MET A 445 3.38 6.26 6.04
N ASP A 446 3.61 4.95 6.00
CA ASP A 446 4.35 4.27 7.07
C ASP A 446 5.84 4.37 6.75
N VAL A 447 6.58 5.08 7.59
CA VAL A 447 8.03 5.31 7.44
C VAL A 447 8.86 4.14 7.95
N TYR A 448 8.21 3.21 8.64
CA TYR A 448 8.71 1.92 9.08
C TYR A 448 7.52 0.97 9.19
N ASN A 449 7.55 -0.19 8.56
CA ASN A 449 6.43 -1.14 8.63
C ASN A 449 6.95 -2.58 8.53
N HIS A 450 7.35 -3.14 9.67
CA HIS A 450 7.82 -4.52 9.75
C HIS A 450 6.72 -5.39 10.36
N LYS A 451 6.19 -6.29 9.53
CA LYS A 451 5.07 -7.19 9.81
C LYS A 451 5.52 -8.43 10.58
N SER A 452 6.82 -8.74 10.61
CA SER A 452 7.37 -9.89 11.33
C SER A 452 8.67 -9.54 12.05
N TYR A 453 8.56 -8.70 13.08
CA TYR A 453 9.69 -8.29 13.92
C TYR A 453 10.50 -9.49 14.41
N ASP A 454 11.83 -9.41 14.30
CA ASP A 454 12.74 -10.44 14.77
C ASP A 454 13.76 -9.86 15.76
N TYR A 455 13.60 -10.21 17.04
CA TYR A 455 14.56 -9.86 18.08
C TYR A 455 15.99 -10.28 17.74
N ALA A 456 16.18 -11.40 17.03
CA ALA A 456 17.49 -11.91 16.64
C ALA A 456 18.07 -11.25 15.38
N ARG A 457 17.34 -10.31 14.75
CA ARG A 457 17.76 -9.54 13.58
C ARG A 457 17.12 -8.15 13.57
N GLN A 458 17.90 -7.16 13.98
CA GLN A 458 17.47 -5.79 14.18
C GLN A 458 18.31 -4.86 13.30
N SER A 459 18.14 -5.00 12.00
CA SER A 459 18.86 -4.20 11.01
C SER A 459 18.07 -2.95 10.62
N ALA A 460 18.78 -1.88 10.24
CA ALA A 460 18.15 -0.63 9.86
C ALA A 460 17.47 -0.72 8.48
N ASP A 461 16.24 -0.22 8.40
CA ASP A 461 15.54 0.06 7.16
C ASP A 461 16.10 1.35 6.55
N SER A 462 16.51 1.32 5.28
CA SER A 462 17.11 2.46 4.58
C SER A 462 16.08 3.34 3.85
N THR A 463 14.79 3.18 4.15
CA THR A 463 13.71 4.00 3.60
C THR A 463 13.97 5.49 3.82
N ARG A 464 13.90 6.26 2.71
CA ARG A 464 14.13 7.71 2.72
C ARG A 464 12.81 8.46 2.74
N TRP A 465 12.64 9.35 3.70
CA TRP A 465 11.41 10.14 3.86
C TRP A 465 11.70 11.51 4.49
N ARG A 466 10.78 12.46 4.30
CA ARG A 466 10.97 13.86 4.73
C ARG A 466 10.11 14.19 5.94
N PHE A 467 10.75 14.67 6.99
CA PHE A 467 10.11 15.08 8.23
C PHE A 467 10.09 16.60 8.34
N LEU A 468 8.90 17.19 8.31
CA LEU A 468 8.69 18.63 8.31
C LEU A 468 8.19 19.13 9.67
N PRO A 469 8.46 20.39 10.02
CA PRO A 469 7.86 21.02 11.20
C PRO A 469 6.33 20.97 11.13
N GLY A 470 5.67 20.45 12.18
CA GLY A 470 4.22 20.27 12.21
C GLY A 470 3.74 18.88 11.79
N ASP A 471 4.64 17.98 11.41
CA ASP A 471 4.34 16.56 11.23
C ASP A 471 4.28 15.85 12.58
N ALA A 472 3.53 14.75 12.67
CA ALA A 472 3.50 13.87 13.81
C ALA A 472 3.93 12.45 13.43
N LEU A 473 4.50 11.71 14.37
CA LEU A 473 4.81 10.28 14.21
C LEU A 473 3.99 9.47 15.21
N ILE A 474 3.33 8.42 14.74
CA ILE A 474 2.72 7.42 15.62
C ILE A 474 3.59 6.18 15.57
N ILE A 475 4.25 5.86 16.68
CA ILE A 475 5.08 4.67 16.81
C ILE A 475 4.23 3.60 17.49
N SER A 476 4.00 2.51 16.78
CA SER A 476 3.18 1.38 17.20
C SER A 476 4.04 0.12 17.34
N CYS A 477 4.06 -0.46 18.53
CA CYS A 477 4.78 -1.67 18.86
C CYS A 477 3.79 -2.74 19.28
N THR A 478 3.78 -3.86 18.56
CA THR A 478 2.92 -5.00 18.86
C THR A 478 3.71 -6.08 19.57
N TYR A 479 3.12 -6.63 20.62
CA TYR A 479 3.72 -7.66 21.46
C TYR A 479 2.82 -8.87 21.56
N ARG A 480 3.42 -10.03 21.83
CA ARG A 480 2.71 -11.22 22.29
C ARG A 480 2.68 -11.25 23.82
N PRO A 481 1.51 -11.09 24.47
CA PRO A 481 1.41 -11.17 25.93
C PRO A 481 1.88 -12.51 26.48
N LEU A 482 2.44 -12.47 27.70
CA LEU A 482 2.62 -13.69 28.50
C LEU A 482 1.29 -14.10 29.14
N VAL A 483 1.22 -15.35 29.58
CA VAL A 483 0.00 -15.93 30.18
C VAL A 483 -0.03 -15.75 31.69
N ASP A 484 1.15 -15.67 32.31
CA ASP A 484 1.35 -15.86 33.75
C ASP A 484 1.77 -14.60 34.51
N ARG A 485 2.31 -13.59 33.82
CA ARG A 485 2.77 -12.34 34.43
C ARG A 485 2.72 -11.14 33.49
N ASP A 486 2.50 -9.98 34.07
CA ASP A 486 2.64 -8.71 33.35
C ASP A 486 4.13 -8.47 33.03
N VAL A 487 4.39 -7.88 31.87
CA VAL A 487 5.73 -7.45 31.46
C VAL A 487 5.76 -5.93 31.40
N VAL A 488 6.79 -5.34 31.97
CA VAL A 488 6.93 -3.88 32.09
C VAL A 488 8.09 -3.38 31.23
N GLY A 489 8.15 -2.06 31.02
CA GLY A 489 9.29 -1.44 30.36
C GLY A 489 10.57 -1.54 31.18
N GLY A 490 11.69 -1.90 30.56
CA GLY A 490 12.97 -2.03 31.26
C GLY A 490 14.14 -2.41 30.35
N TYR A 491 15.34 -2.46 30.93
CA TYR A 491 16.58 -2.78 30.22
C TYR A 491 16.87 -4.28 30.12
N SER A 492 16.25 -5.10 30.97
CA SER A 492 16.43 -6.55 30.92
C SER A 492 15.77 -7.14 29.68
N VAL A 493 16.33 -8.22 29.14
CA VAL A 493 15.73 -9.00 28.05
C VAL A 493 14.40 -9.67 28.42
N ASP A 494 14.08 -9.73 29.71
CA ASP A 494 12.81 -10.24 30.24
C ASP A 494 11.78 -9.11 30.50
N ASP A 495 12.22 -7.85 30.42
CA ASP A 495 11.37 -6.66 30.30
C ASP A 495 11.14 -6.33 28.82
N GLU A 496 10.43 -5.24 28.51
CA GLU A 496 10.19 -4.80 27.13
C GLU A 496 10.64 -3.36 26.81
N MET A 497 10.82 -3.11 25.51
CA MET A 497 11.11 -1.79 24.96
C MET A 497 10.31 -1.52 23.68
N CYS A 498 10.22 -0.23 23.31
CA CYS A 498 9.75 0.21 22.00
C CYS A 498 10.40 1.54 21.65
N HIS A 499 11.58 1.46 21.07
CA HIS A 499 12.36 2.63 20.66
C HIS A 499 12.49 2.66 19.14
N PHE A 500 12.16 3.80 18.54
CA PHE A 500 12.36 4.07 17.13
C PHE A 500 13.57 4.98 16.96
N TYR A 501 14.62 4.47 16.34
CA TYR A 501 15.80 5.22 15.96
C TYR A 501 15.66 5.68 14.52
N VAL A 502 16.03 6.93 14.24
CA VAL A 502 16.06 7.47 12.88
C VAL A 502 17.30 8.33 12.68
N GLY A 503 18.03 8.04 11.61
CA GLY A 503 19.13 8.87 11.13
C GLY A 503 18.64 9.86 10.08
N TRP A 504 19.00 11.14 10.22
CA TRP A 504 18.62 12.19 9.26
C TRP A 504 19.71 13.22 9.02
N ALA A 505 19.49 14.05 7.99
CA ALA A 505 20.26 15.26 7.72
C ALA A 505 19.34 16.44 7.33
N PRO A 506 19.71 17.69 7.63
CA PRO A 506 20.86 18.08 8.45
C PRO A 506 20.65 17.71 9.92
N ALA A 507 21.74 17.66 10.68
CA ALA A 507 21.69 17.51 12.14
C ALA A 507 20.85 18.63 12.76
N VAL A 508 20.09 18.29 13.80
CA VAL A 508 19.21 19.22 14.52
C VAL A 508 19.72 19.33 15.96
N PRO A 509 20.58 20.33 16.25
CA PRO A 509 21.11 20.51 17.59
C PRO A 509 19.97 20.58 18.62
N ASN A 510 20.08 19.76 19.66
CA ASN A 510 19.10 19.57 20.73
C ASN A 510 17.85 18.73 20.40
N TYR A 511 17.70 18.05 19.26
CA TYR A 511 16.59 17.14 18.97
C TYR A 511 17.07 15.68 18.90
N GLY A 512 17.50 15.13 20.04
CA GLY A 512 18.11 13.79 20.13
C GLY A 512 17.21 12.69 20.71
N ARG A 513 16.35 13.01 21.69
CA ARG A 513 15.53 12.01 22.41
C ARG A 513 14.10 12.46 22.71
N PRO A 514 13.21 12.60 21.72
CA PRO A 514 11.83 12.91 21.99
C PRO A 514 11.14 11.70 22.64
N MET A 515 10.49 11.91 23.78
CA MET A 515 9.86 10.84 24.54
C MET A 515 8.34 11.00 24.60
N GLY A 516 7.62 9.89 24.56
CA GLY A 516 6.17 9.81 24.72
C GLY A 516 5.72 8.99 25.93
N VAL A 517 4.41 8.81 26.06
CA VAL A 517 3.78 7.90 27.03
C VAL A 517 3.04 6.84 26.22
N TYR A 518 3.18 5.57 26.60
CA TYR A 518 2.48 4.49 25.91
C TYR A 518 0.99 4.50 26.24
N VAL A 519 0.16 4.33 25.22
CA VAL A 519 -1.28 4.11 25.33
C VAL A 519 -1.66 2.88 24.51
N ARG A 520 -2.83 2.31 24.80
CA ARG A 520 -3.37 1.22 23.96
C ARG A 520 -3.99 1.77 22.69
N GLU A 521 -4.03 0.92 21.67
CA GLU A 521 -4.70 1.24 20.41
C GLU A 521 -6.16 1.69 20.67
N GLY A 522 -6.53 2.85 20.12
CA GLY A 522 -7.85 3.48 20.30
C GLY A 522 -7.99 4.35 21.56
N GLU A 523 -7.04 4.32 22.51
CA GLU A 523 -7.01 5.27 23.62
C GLU A 523 -6.45 6.63 23.13
N PRO A 524 -6.97 7.77 23.63
CA PRO A 524 -6.45 9.07 23.26
C PRO A 524 -5.03 9.25 23.83
N PHE A 525 -4.12 9.82 23.04
CA PHE A 525 -2.80 10.27 23.50
C PHE A 525 -2.96 11.48 24.46
N LYS A 526 -3.31 11.21 25.72
CA LYS A 526 -3.41 12.24 26.77
C LYS A 526 -2.00 12.56 27.28
N ASN A 527 -1.64 13.84 27.32
CA ASN A 527 -0.45 14.34 27.97
C ASN A 527 0.86 13.70 27.46
N THR A 528 1.06 13.64 26.14
CA THR A 528 2.39 13.36 25.59
C THR A 528 3.34 14.51 25.95
N PRO A 529 4.46 14.27 26.66
CA PRO A 529 5.38 15.35 27.01
C PRO A 529 6.03 15.96 25.76
N ILE A 530 6.25 17.28 25.78
CA ILE A 530 7.16 17.94 24.83
C ILE A 530 8.52 18.05 25.50
N GLY A 531 9.54 17.42 24.95
CA GLY A 531 10.91 17.62 25.42
C GLY A 531 11.93 16.71 24.76
N ASN A 532 13.11 17.26 24.48
CA ASN A 532 14.24 16.55 23.86
C ASN A 532 15.27 16.04 24.87
N ASN A 533 15.06 16.27 26.17
CA ASN A 533 16.04 15.99 27.21
C ASN A 533 15.35 15.65 28.53
N ILE A 534 14.65 14.51 28.55
CA ILE A 534 14.31 13.89 29.83
C ILE A 534 15.58 13.21 30.32
N THR A 535 16.41 13.94 31.08
CA THR A 535 17.38 13.29 31.96
C THR A 535 16.57 12.48 32.97
N VAL A 536 16.35 11.20 32.67
CA VAL A 536 15.89 10.23 33.66
C VAL A 536 17.02 10.13 34.67
N ASN A 537 16.91 10.87 35.76
CA ASN A 537 17.87 10.79 36.85
C ASN A 537 17.62 9.43 37.51
N ALA A 538 18.36 8.40 37.09
CA ALA A 538 18.17 7.00 37.49
C ALA A 538 18.18 6.80 39.02
N ASN A 539 18.72 7.76 39.78
CA ASN A 539 18.78 7.75 41.24
C ASN A 539 17.48 8.18 41.94
N GLN A 540 16.47 8.66 41.21
CA GLN A 540 15.16 8.99 41.77
C GLN A 540 14.11 8.25 40.97
N GLY A 541 13.67 7.10 41.49
CA GLY A 541 12.60 6.27 40.92
C GLY A 541 11.22 6.93 40.85
N HIS A 542 11.13 8.26 40.81
CA HIS A 542 9.97 9.10 40.57
C HIS A 542 10.45 10.41 39.93
N LEU A 543 10.26 10.59 38.62
CA LEU A 543 10.11 11.93 38.08
C LEU A 543 8.69 12.40 38.42
N PRO A 544 8.50 13.52 39.14
CA PRO A 544 7.18 14.06 39.31
C PRO A 544 6.67 14.52 37.94
N TYR A 545 5.54 13.95 37.52
CA TYR A 545 4.80 14.27 36.29
C TYR A 545 4.58 15.78 36.08
N SER A 546 4.78 16.61 37.12
CA SER A 546 4.63 18.07 37.12
C SER A 546 5.69 18.84 36.31
N ASP A 547 6.87 18.27 36.07
CA ASP A 547 7.98 19.02 35.46
C ASP A 547 7.97 18.95 33.92
N PHE A 548 7.10 18.12 33.34
CA PHE A 548 6.91 18.04 31.89
C PHE A 548 6.04 19.19 31.41
N LYS A 549 6.54 19.93 30.41
CA LYS A 549 5.68 20.81 29.62
C LYS A 549 4.84 19.93 28.69
N TYR A 550 3.57 19.78 29.05
CA TYR A 550 2.58 19.25 28.12
C TYR A 550 2.26 20.31 27.07
N PRO A 551 1.97 19.92 25.82
CA PRO A 551 1.31 20.82 24.89
C PRO A 551 0.09 21.42 25.61
N PRO A 552 -0.20 22.72 25.46
CA PRO A 552 -1.46 23.24 25.96
C PRO A 552 -2.58 22.36 25.41
N THR A 553 -3.45 21.86 26.29
CA THR A 553 -4.60 21.04 25.90
C THR A 553 -5.30 21.76 24.75
N PRO A 554 -5.37 21.17 23.55
CA PRO A 554 -5.96 21.85 22.43
C PRO A 554 -7.40 22.20 22.78
N LYS A 555 -7.78 23.46 22.53
CA LYS A 555 -9.08 23.98 22.97
C LYS A 555 -10.25 23.37 22.20
N SER A 556 -9.98 22.57 21.15
CA SER A 556 -10.99 21.91 20.33
C SER A 556 -10.57 20.50 19.90
N SER A 557 -11.55 19.62 19.72
CA SER A 557 -11.39 18.26 19.22
C SER A 557 -10.89 18.17 17.76
N HIS A 558 -10.69 19.31 17.09
CA HIS A 558 -10.15 19.37 15.72
C HIS A 558 -8.63 19.42 15.68
N ASP A 559 -7.98 19.75 16.79
CA ASP A 559 -6.52 19.78 16.90
C ASP A 559 -5.95 18.40 17.26
N PHE A 560 -6.79 17.50 17.76
CA PHE A 560 -6.50 16.08 17.77
C PHE A 560 -6.99 15.49 16.45
N VAL A 561 -6.08 14.86 15.72
CA VAL A 561 -6.46 13.83 14.74
C VAL A 561 -7.14 12.74 15.56
N GLN A 562 -8.46 12.55 15.44
CA GLN A 562 -9.08 11.37 16.01
C GLN A 562 -8.51 10.15 15.28
N LEU A 563 -7.74 9.34 16.00
CA LEU A 563 -6.97 8.23 15.44
C LEU A 563 -7.88 7.07 15.03
N SER A 564 -9.14 7.04 15.47
CA SER A 564 -10.15 6.14 14.92
C SER A 564 -10.40 6.39 13.42
N ASP A 565 -10.12 7.61 12.95
CA ASP A 565 -10.29 8.01 11.55
C ASP A 565 -9.00 7.77 10.74
N HIS A 566 -8.17 6.79 11.15
CA HIS A 566 -7.14 6.24 10.28
C HIS A 566 -7.81 5.76 9.01
N ARG A 567 -7.73 6.60 7.98
CA ARG A 567 -8.09 6.21 6.63
C ARG A 567 -7.10 5.10 6.27
N ARG A 568 -7.61 3.90 6.01
CA ARG A 568 -6.80 2.71 5.81
C ARG A 568 -6.40 2.63 4.35
N ASN A 569 -5.27 1.99 4.09
CA ASN A 569 -4.83 1.61 2.75
C ASN A 569 -5.95 0.79 2.07
N ILE A 570 -6.54 1.33 1.00
CA ILE A 570 -7.62 0.66 0.26
C ILE A 570 -7.12 -0.38 -0.75
N CYS A 571 -5.80 -0.60 -0.88
CA CYS A 571 -5.27 -1.54 -1.86
C CYS A 571 -5.70 -3.00 -1.57
N LYS A 572 -5.73 -3.41 -0.30
CA LYS A 572 -6.18 -4.76 0.09
C LYS A 572 -7.67 -5.05 -0.20
N PRO A 573 -8.64 -4.16 0.13
CA PRO A 573 -10.03 -4.32 -0.30
C PRO A 573 -10.22 -4.41 -1.82
N LEU A 574 -9.47 -3.60 -2.59
CA LEU A 574 -9.49 -3.65 -4.06
C LEU A 574 -8.92 -4.98 -4.61
N LEU A 575 -7.96 -5.57 -3.89
CA LEU A 575 -7.27 -6.80 -4.27
C LEU A 575 -8.03 -8.08 -3.97
N MET A 576 -8.56 -8.22 -2.75
CA MET A 576 -9.40 -9.36 -2.37
C MET A 576 -10.61 -9.49 -3.29
N GLU A 577 -11.13 -8.39 -3.83
CA GLU A 577 -12.23 -8.41 -4.80
C GLU A 577 -11.85 -9.08 -6.15
N MET A 578 -10.57 -9.03 -6.56
CA MET A 578 -10.09 -9.65 -7.80
C MET A 578 -9.91 -11.16 -7.69
N THR A 579 -9.59 -11.65 -6.49
CA THR A 579 -9.40 -13.08 -6.22
C THR A 579 -10.68 -13.77 -5.72
N GLU A 580 -11.59 -13.05 -5.04
CA GLU A 580 -12.83 -13.59 -4.47
C GLU A 580 -14.11 -13.36 -5.32
N SER A 581 -14.00 -13.02 -6.61
CA SER A 581 -15.18 -12.81 -7.47
C SER A 581 -16.13 -14.03 -7.59
N ASN A 582 -15.81 -15.15 -6.94
CA ASN A 582 -16.59 -16.37 -6.91
C ASN A 582 -17.26 -16.69 -5.56
N THR A 583 -17.05 -15.90 -4.48
CA THR A 583 -17.64 -16.20 -3.16
C THR A 583 -18.33 -14.98 -2.54
N ILE A 584 -19.66 -14.94 -2.68
CA ILE A 584 -20.53 -14.04 -1.91
C ILE A 584 -20.41 -14.46 -0.43
N THR A 585 -19.65 -13.72 0.37
CA THR A 585 -19.52 -13.94 1.81
C THR A 585 -20.70 -13.33 2.57
N TYR A 586 -21.27 -14.10 3.51
CA TYR A 586 -22.35 -13.65 4.39
C TYR A 586 -21.82 -12.52 5.31
N GLY A 587 -22.45 -11.34 5.28
CA GLY A 587 -22.06 -10.20 6.11
C GLY A 587 -21.68 -8.94 5.33
N ASP A 588 -21.45 -9.04 4.02
CA ASP A 588 -21.08 -7.89 3.19
C ASP A 588 -22.24 -6.87 3.07
N PRO A 589 -22.05 -5.59 3.48
CA PRO A 589 -23.03 -4.52 3.33
C PRO A 589 -23.52 -4.34 1.88
N ALA A 590 -22.69 -4.61 0.87
CA ALA A 590 -23.05 -4.53 -0.54
C ALA A 590 -24.08 -5.59 -0.92
N VAL A 591 -23.99 -6.80 -0.35
CA VAL A 591 -24.96 -7.88 -0.54
C VAL A 591 -26.29 -7.53 0.11
N TYR A 592 -26.27 -6.96 1.31
CA TYR A 592 -27.49 -6.47 1.95
C TYR A 592 -28.17 -5.35 1.15
N ALA A 593 -27.40 -4.41 0.60
CA ALA A 593 -27.92 -3.35 -0.26
C ALA A 593 -28.58 -3.93 -1.52
N GLN A 594 -27.95 -4.91 -2.18
CA GLN A 594 -28.51 -5.60 -3.34
C GLN A 594 -29.79 -6.37 -3.00
N LEU A 595 -29.81 -7.12 -1.89
CA LEU A 595 -30.99 -7.86 -1.44
C LEU A 595 -32.15 -6.92 -1.07
N VAL A 596 -31.85 -5.80 -0.40
CA VAL A 596 -32.84 -4.76 -0.10
C VAL A 596 -33.36 -4.12 -1.38
N ALA A 597 -32.52 -3.88 -2.38
CA ALA A 597 -32.92 -3.32 -3.66
C ALA A 597 -33.80 -4.27 -4.48
N ILE A 598 -33.45 -5.55 -4.53
CA ILE A 598 -34.28 -6.58 -5.15
C ILE A 598 -35.62 -6.66 -4.42
N ALA A 599 -35.62 -6.67 -3.09
CA ALA A 599 -36.84 -6.66 -2.28
C ALA A 599 -37.67 -5.38 -2.48
N ALA A 600 -37.04 -4.22 -2.64
CA ALA A 600 -37.70 -2.95 -2.92
C ALA A 600 -38.28 -2.92 -4.33
N PHE A 601 -37.56 -3.43 -5.34
CA PHE A 601 -38.05 -3.54 -6.71
C PHE A 601 -39.22 -4.52 -6.81
N VAL A 602 -39.12 -5.68 -6.15
CA VAL A 602 -40.21 -6.64 -5.99
C VAL A 602 -41.39 -5.99 -5.26
N GLY A 603 -41.13 -5.24 -4.19
CA GLY A 603 -42.14 -4.47 -3.46
C GLY A 603 -42.85 -3.45 -4.36
N VAL A 604 -42.11 -2.68 -5.14
CA VAL A 604 -42.62 -1.65 -6.06
C VAL A 604 -43.41 -2.27 -7.23
N THR A 605 -42.96 -3.41 -7.75
CA THR A 605 -43.70 -4.16 -8.77
C THR A 605 -44.95 -4.85 -8.21
N LEU A 606 -44.95 -5.31 -6.97
CA LEU A 606 -46.15 -5.82 -6.28
C LEU A 606 -47.13 -4.68 -5.91
N LEU A 607 -46.60 -3.52 -5.52
CA LEU A 607 -47.36 -2.30 -5.25
C LEU A 607 -48.01 -1.72 -6.51
N SER A 608 -47.53 -2.07 -7.72
CA SER A 608 -48.11 -1.64 -9.01
C SER A 608 -49.54 -2.13 -9.30
N SER A 609 -50.22 -2.73 -8.30
CA SER A 609 -51.65 -3.02 -8.33
C SER A 609 -52.47 -1.81 -8.82
N LYS A 610 -53.58 -2.06 -9.53
CA LYS A 610 -54.48 -1.00 -10.02
C LYS A 610 -54.93 -0.02 -8.93
N LYS A 611 -54.89 -0.43 -7.65
CA LYS A 611 -55.31 0.37 -6.50
C LYS A 611 -54.29 1.46 -6.12
N PHE A 612 -53.00 1.14 -6.12
CA PHE A 612 -51.95 2.08 -5.71
C PHE A 612 -51.73 3.19 -6.74
N VAL A 613 -51.69 2.85 -8.03
CA VAL A 613 -51.53 3.86 -9.10
C VAL A 613 -52.72 4.83 -9.13
N ARG A 614 -53.93 4.34 -8.83
CA ARG A 614 -55.13 5.19 -8.66
C ARG A 614 -55.05 6.08 -7.42
N PHE A 615 -54.46 5.61 -6.32
CA PHE A 615 -54.24 6.42 -5.12
C PHE A 615 -53.34 7.64 -5.42
N LEU A 616 -52.37 7.48 -6.32
CA LEU A 616 -51.50 8.58 -6.78
C LEU A 616 -52.15 9.53 -7.81
N GLY A 617 -53.45 9.38 -8.08
CA GLY A 617 -54.17 10.23 -9.05
C GLY A 617 -53.86 9.91 -10.52
N ILE A 618 -53.22 8.78 -10.80
CA ILE A 618 -52.95 8.32 -12.18
C ILE A 618 -54.12 7.42 -12.59
N HIS A 619 -55.02 7.97 -13.42
CA HIS A 619 -56.27 7.32 -13.81
C HIS A 619 -56.19 6.55 -15.13
N THR A 620 -54.99 6.22 -15.61
CA THR A 620 -54.79 5.61 -16.93
C THR A 620 -55.12 4.11 -16.93
N CYS A 621 -55.83 3.68 -17.99
CA CYS A 621 -56.12 2.25 -18.22
C CYS A 621 -55.01 1.54 -19.00
N ASP A 622 -54.08 2.29 -19.59
CA ASP A 622 -52.96 1.75 -20.36
C ASP A 622 -51.92 1.10 -19.44
N LEU A 623 -51.61 -0.17 -19.72
CA LEU A 623 -50.61 -0.93 -18.98
C LEU A 623 -49.22 -0.31 -19.12
N ARG A 624 -48.90 0.28 -20.27
CA ARG A 624 -47.60 0.91 -20.54
C ARG A 624 -47.38 2.14 -19.65
N GLU A 625 -48.37 3.02 -19.59
CA GLU A 625 -48.31 4.22 -18.73
C GLU A 625 -48.21 3.87 -17.24
N ARG A 626 -48.94 2.83 -16.79
CA ARG A 626 -48.85 2.34 -15.41
C ARG A 626 -47.45 1.81 -15.07
N ARG A 627 -46.84 1.02 -15.96
CA ARG A 627 -45.47 0.51 -15.75
C ARG A 627 -44.45 1.65 -15.78
N ASN A 628 -44.62 2.62 -16.67
CA ASN A 628 -43.74 3.80 -16.70
C ASN A 628 -43.80 4.62 -15.41
N ALA A 629 -44.99 4.83 -14.83
CA ALA A 629 -45.15 5.54 -13.56
C ALA A 629 -44.39 4.87 -12.40
N VAL A 630 -44.43 3.53 -12.36
CA VAL A 630 -43.74 2.73 -11.34
C VAL A 630 -42.21 2.90 -11.45
N VAL A 631 -41.68 2.87 -12.68
CA VAL A 631 -40.25 3.11 -12.93
C VAL A 631 -39.85 4.52 -12.49
N TYR A 632 -40.59 5.55 -12.92
CA TYR A 632 -40.27 6.93 -12.55
C TYR A 632 -40.30 7.17 -11.04
N LEU A 633 -41.22 6.52 -10.32
CA LEU A 633 -41.28 6.62 -8.86
C LEU A 633 -40.13 5.89 -8.17
N GLY A 634 -39.76 4.69 -8.67
CA GLY A 634 -38.62 3.92 -8.17
C GLY A 634 -37.31 4.70 -8.29
N GLU A 635 -37.02 5.22 -9.49
CA GLU A 635 -35.82 6.03 -9.76
C GLU A 635 -35.80 7.33 -8.95
N LEU A 636 -36.96 7.98 -8.77
CA LEU A 636 -37.06 9.19 -7.95
C LEU A 636 -36.74 8.90 -6.48
N MET A 637 -37.34 7.85 -5.89
CA MET A 637 -37.09 7.47 -4.50
C MET A 637 -35.62 7.09 -4.27
N PHE A 638 -35.07 6.25 -5.12
CA PHE A 638 -33.68 5.81 -5.01
C PHE A 638 -32.72 6.99 -5.13
N SER A 639 -32.87 7.82 -6.17
CA SER A 639 -32.00 8.99 -6.37
C SER A 639 -32.11 10.03 -5.24
N THR A 640 -33.28 10.24 -4.62
CA THR A 640 -33.40 11.19 -3.50
C THR A 640 -32.68 10.76 -2.22
N VAL A 641 -32.54 9.45 -1.97
CA VAL A 641 -31.87 8.92 -0.77
C VAL A 641 -30.39 8.66 -1.04
N ALA A 642 -30.07 8.08 -2.20
CA ALA A 642 -28.70 7.72 -2.54
C ALA A 642 -27.87 8.96 -2.92
N LEU A 643 -28.44 10.01 -3.54
CA LEU A 643 -27.65 11.16 -4.02
C LEU A 643 -26.99 11.94 -2.89
N PRO A 644 -27.67 12.26 -1.76
CA PRO A 644 -27.01 12.90 -0.62
C PRO A 644 -25.89 12.05 -0.02
N ILE A 645 -26.08 10.73 0.09
CA ILE A 645 -25.07 9.80 0.62
C ILE A 645 -23.84 9.81 -0.30
N VAL A 646 -24.05 9.64 -1.60
CA VAL A 646 -22.98 9.72 -2.60
C VAL A 646 -22.29 11.09 -2.56
N CYS A 647 -23.02 12.21 -2.49
CA CYS A 647 -22.40 13.53 -2.41
C CYS A 647 -21.57 13.73 -1.12
N MET A 648 -21.99 13.16 0.01
CA MET A 648 -21.22 13.17 1.25
C MET A 648 -19.94 12.33 1.13
N ASP A 649 -20.03 11.14 0.52
CA ASP A 649 -18.90 10.25 0.27
C ASP A 649 -17.86 10.93 -0.65
N LEU A 650 -18.35 11.57 -1.72
CA LEU A 650 -17.49 12.25 -2.71
C LEU A 650 -16.74 13.45 -2.16
N ALA A 651 -17.28 14.14 -1.15
CA ALA A 651 -16.57 15.28 -0.55
C ALA A 651 -15.20 14.88 0.03
N SER A 652 -15.03 13.62 0.46
CA SER A 652 -13.77 13.12 1.02
C SER A 652 -12.74 12.77 -0.05
N ILE A 653 -13.18 12.16 -1.16
CA ILE A 653 -12.34 11.64 -2.25
C ILE A 653 -11.86 12.77 -3.18
N TYR A 654 -12.64 13.84 -3.32
CA TYR A 654 -12.32 14.97 -4.22
C TYR A 654 -11.40 16.04 -3.61
N LYS A 655 -10.85 15.82 -2.39
CA LYS A 655 -9.79 16.69 -1.87
C LYS A 655 -8.51 16.52 -2.71
N GLU A 656 -7.82 17.63 -2.95
CA GLU A 656 -6.60 17.66 -3.79
C GLU A 656 -5.44 16.84 -3.20
N ASP A 657 -5.45 16.55 -1.89
CA ASP A 657 -4.43 15.80 -1.15
C ASP A 657 -4.81 14.35 -0.82
N ALA A 658 -5.95 13.85 -1.33
CA ALA A 658 -6.41 12.49 -1.02
C ALA A 658 -5.55 11.42 -1.72
N THR A 659 -4.83 10.62 -0.92
CA THR A 659 -4.06 9.44 -1.37
C THR A 659 -4.88 8.15 -1.22
N PHE A 660 -4.41 7.02 -1.78
CA PHE A 660 -4.99 5.68 -1.56
C PHE A 660 -5.03 5.28 -0.07
N ASN A 661 -4.10 5.81 0.73
CA ASN A 661 -4.07 5.66 2.18
C ASN A 661 -5.05 6.60 2.90
N GLY A 662 -5.76 7.44 2.14
CA GLY A 662 -6.59 8.53 2.62
C GLY A 662 -8.08 8.34 2.33
N VAL A 663 -8.58 7.13 2.09
CA VAL A 663 -10.01 6.86 1.85
C VAL A 663 -10.56 5.89 2.90
N ASP A 664 -11.77 6.15 3.38
CA ASP A 664 -12.45 5.27 4.34
C ASP A 664 -12.98 4.01 3.61
N PRO A 665 -12.53 2.79 3.99
CA PRO A 665 -12.96 1.55 3.35
C PRO A 665 -14.45 1.22 3.53
N ASP A 666 -15.06 1.64 4.65
CA ASP A 666 -16.50 1.42 4.88
C ASP A 666 -17.32 2.30 3.94
N MET A 667 -16.88 3.55 3.73
CA MET A 667 -17.51 4.48 2.80
C MET A 667 -17.37 4.02 1.34
N LEU A 668 -16.22 3.46 0.96
CA LEU A 668 -16.02 2.85 -0.36
C LEU A 668 -16.98 1.68 -0.59
N THR A 669 -17.17 0.83 0.42
CA THR A 669 -18.07 -0.33 0.37
C THR A 669 -19.54 0.09 0.22
N ILE A 670 -19.97 1.10 0.98
CA ILE A 670 -21.32 1.68 0.88
C ILE A 670 -21.56 2.29 -0.51
N SER A 671 -20.62 3.11 -0.99
CA SER A 671 -20.65 3.69 -2.32
C SER A 671 -20.76 2.61 -3.40
N ARG A 672 -19.94 1.55 -3.34
CA ARG A 672 -20.01 0.40 -4.27
C ARG A 672 -21.39 -0.27 -4.25
N GLY A 673 -21.95 -0.52 -3.06
CA GLY A 673 -23.29 -1.09 -2.90
C GLY A 673 -24.37 -0.25 -3.58
N LEU A 674 -24.30 1.08 -3.45
CA LEU A 674 -25.22 2.01 -4.11
C LEU A 674 -25.08 2.01 -5.63
N ILE A 675 -23.86 1.93 -6.16
CA ILE A 675 -23.57 1.92 -7.60
C ILE A 675 -24.10 0.66 -8.26
N MET A 676 -23.78 -0.51 -7.69
CA MET A 676 -24.25 -1.79 -8.21
C MET A 676 -25.76 -1.89 -8.14
N THR A 677 -26.36 -1.36 -7.06
CA THR A 677 -27.81 -1.26 -6.94
C THR A 677 -28.42 -0.41 -8.06
N GLN A 678 -27.88 0.79 -8.31
CA GLN A 678 -28.35 1.65 -9.40
C GLN A 678 -28.20 0.94 -10.76
N ALA A 679 -27.09 0.27 -11.02
CA ALA A 679 -26.84 -0.46 -12.26
C ALA A 679 -27.89 -1.55 -12.52
N VAL A 680 -28.25 -2.30 -11.47
CA VAL A 680 -29.29 -3.33 -11.51
C VAL A 680 -30.66 -2.71 -11.78
N LEU A 681 -31.03 -1.65 -11.05
CA LEU A 681 -32.31 -0.94 -11.27
C LEU A 681 -32.40 -0.40 -12.71
N TYR A 682 -31.30 0.16 -13.22
CA TYR A 682 -31.19 0.67 -14.58
C TYR A 682 -31.38 -0.42 -15.64
N LEU A 683 -30.82 -1.62 -15.43
CA LEU A 683 -31.05 -2.76 -16.30
C LEU A 683 -32.50 -3.27 -16.22
N MET A 684 -33.05 -3.36 -15.01
CA MET A 684 -34.42 -3.82 -14.79
C MET A 684 -35.46 -2.90 -15.45
N GLU A 685 -35.18 -1.59 -15.55
CA GLU A 685 -36.04 -0.64 -16.28
C GLU A 685 -36.32 -1.10 -17.72
N LEU A 686 -35.30 -1.56 -18.46
CA LEU A 686 -35.45 -1.99 -19.86
C LEU A 686 -36.39 -3.18 -20.01
N PHE A 687 -36.29 -4.15 -19.10
CA PHE A 687 -37.15 -5.35 -19.10
C PHE A 687 -38.54 -5.07 -18.56
N TYR A 688 -38.68 -4.07 -17.68
CA TYR A 688 -39.96 -3.71 -17.10
C TYR A 688 -40.80 -2.76 -17.98
N ARG A 689 -40.21 -2.02 -18.92
CA ARG A 689 -40.99 -1.16 -19.83
C ARG A 689 -41.59 -1.94 -21.01
N ILE A 690 -42.66 -1.39 -21.59
CA ILE A 690 -43.30 -1.89 -22.83
C ILE A 690 -43.04 -0.85 -23.93
N ASP A 691 -42.72 -1.32 -25.14
CA ASP A 691 -42.41 -0.50 -26.32
C ASP A 691 -41.32 0.55 -26.04
N VAL A 692 -40.15 0.06 -25.60
CA VAL A 692 -38.99 0.89 -25.30
C VAL A 692 -38.47 1.53 -26.60
N ARG A 693 -38.15 2.83 -26.55
CA ARG A 693 -37.58 3.53 -27.70
C ARG A 693 -36.11 3.16 -27.88
N TRP A 694 -35.66 3.02 -29.13
CA TRP A 694 -34.25 2.76 -29.44
C TRP A 694 -33.28 3.79 -28.86
N SER A 695 -33.68 5.06 -28.78
CA SER A 695 -32.85 6.10 -28.14
C SER A 695 -32.63 5.84 -26.65
N LEU A 696 -33.63 5.28 -25.96
CA LEU A 696 -33.52 4.92 -24.53
C LEU A 696 -32.65 3.67 -24.35
N VAL A 697 -32.80 2.68 -25.22
CA VAL A 697 -31.94 1.47 -25.24
C VAL A 697 -30.47 1.87 -25.47
N LEU A 698 -30.20 2.73 -26.45
CA LEU A 698 -28.84 3.20 -26.73
C LEU A 698 -28.23 3.95 -25.54
N HIS A 699 -29.01 4.80 -24.88
CA HIS A 699 -28.59 5.50 -23.67
C HIS A 699 -28.21 4.53 -22.53
N HIS A 700 -29.01 3.49 -22.30
CA HIS A 700 -28.73 2.50 -21.25
C HIS A 700 -27.48 1.68 -21.56
N ILE A 701 -27.35 1.18 -22.80
CA ILE A 701 -26.18 0.40 -23.22
C ILE A 701 -24.91 1.23 -23.11
N THR A 702 -24.91 2.47 -23.63
CA THR A 702 -23.73 3.35 -23.58
C THR A 702 -23.35 3.71 -22.15
N THR A 703 -24.32 3.99 -21.28
CA THR A 703 -24.07 4.28 -19.86
C THR A 703 -23.48 3.07 -19.13
N LEU A 704 -24.02 1.88 -19.33
CA LEU A 704 -23.50 0.63 -18.75
C LEU A 704 -22.10 0.30 -19.27
N CYS A 705 -21.86 0.41 -20.58
CA CYS A 705 -20.54 0.23 -21.17
C CYS A 705 -19.53 1.21 -20.59
N THR A 706 -19.92 2.47 -20.36
CA THR A 706 -19.04 3.49 -19.77
C THR A 706 -18.72 3.19 -18.33
N MET A 707 -19.72 2.78 -17.54
CA MET A 707 -19.52 2.44 -16.14
C MET A 707 -18.67 1.18 -15.98
N MET A 708 -18.95 0.12 -16.76
CA MET A 708 -18.14 -1.10 -16.78
C MET A 708 -16.72 -0.81 -17.26
N TYR A 709 -16.55 0.01 -18.29
CA TYR A 709 -15.24 0.43 -18.78
C TYR A 709 -14.45 1.16 -17.69
N LEU A 710 -15.07 2.10 -16.97
CA LEU A 710 -14.43 2.83 -15.87
C LEU A 710 -14.12 1.96 -14.67
N ILE A 711 -14.98 1.01 -14.32
CA ILE A 711 -14.70 0.03 -13.26
C ILE A 711 -13.51 -0.82 -13.67
N VAL A 712 -13.50 -1.34 -14.90
CA VAL A 712 -12.37 -2.12 -15.42
C VAL A 712 -11.10 -1.27 -15.42
N VAL A 713 -11.12 -0.02 -15.88
CA VAL A 713 -9.95 0.87 -15.87
C VAL A 713 -9.51 1.21 -14.44
N ALA A 714 -10.44 1.42 -13.50
CA ALA A 714 -10.10 1.70 -12.10
C ALA A 714 -9.45 0.51 -11.42
N VAL A 715 -9.94 -0.70 -11.69
CA VAL A 715 -9.42 -1.97 -11.16
C VAL A 715 -8.10 -2.34 -11.83
N VAL A 716 -8.02 -2.25 -13.15
CA VAL A 716 -6.82 -2.55 -13.95
C VAL A 716 -5.71 -1.58 -13.63
N ASN A 717 -5.96 -0.28 -13.45
CA ASN A 717 -4.88 0.69 -13.30
C ASN A 717 -4.72 1.24 -11.88
N PHE A 718 -5.43 0.70 -10.88
CA PHE A 718 -5.57 1.32 -9.55
C PHE A 718 -5.71 2.84 -9.64
N SER A 719 -6.57 3.30 -10.55
CA SER A 719 -6.66 4.73 -10.85
C SER A 719 -7.73 5.35 -9.98
N LEU A 720 -7.31 6.03 -8.90
CA LEU A 720 -8.21 6.87 -8.10
C LEU A 720 -8.89 7.92 -8.98
N LEU A 721 -8.26 8.33 -10.07
CA LEU A 721 -8.86 9.24 -11.04
C LEU A 721 -9.97 8.58 -11.87
N ALA A 722 -9.80 7.33 -12.31
CA ALA A 722 -10.87 6.56 -12.96
C ALA A 722 -12.05 6.32 -11.99
N PHE A 723 -11.75 6.12 -10.70
CA PHE A 723 -12.78 6.07 -9.66
C PHE A 723 -13.51 7.41 -9.50
N LYS A 724 -12.78 8.54 -9.43
CA LYS A 724 -13.35 9.89 -9.45
C LYS A 724 -14.24 10.10 -10.68
N PHE A 725 -13.81 9.68 -11.88
CA PHE A 725 -14.61 9.73 -13.10
C PHE A 725 -15.88 8.88 -13.02
N GLY A 726 -15.78 7.63 -12.56
CA GLY A 726 -16.95 6.75 -12.37
C GLY A 726 -17.99 7.41 -11.47
N MET A 727 -17.55 7.96 -10.34
CA MET A 727 -18.40 8.67 -9.40
C MET A 727 -19.01 9.95 -9.95
N ALA A 728 -18.25 10.73 -10.73
CA ALA A 728 -18.78 11.90 -11.44
C ALA A 728 -19.91 11.51 -12.40
N LEU A 729 -19.79 10.36 -13.08
CA LEU A 729 -20.81 9.88 -13.99
C LEU A 729 -22.07 9.36 -13.27
N ILE A 730 -21.96 8.87 -12.04
CA ILE A 730 -23.13 8.49 -11.25
C ILE A 730 -23.99 9.70 -10.89
N ILE A 731 -23.38 10.86 -10.65
CA ILE A 731 -24.11 12.13 -10.47
C ILE A 731 -24.95 12.45 -11.72
N LEU A 732 -24.52 12.06 -12.93
CA LEU A 732 -25.34 12.20 -14.14
C LEU A 732 -26.61 11.35 -14.04
N ALA A 733 -26.50 10.07 -13.69
CA ALA A 733 -27.67 9.20 -13.56
C ALA A 733 -28.65 9.72 -12.49
N MET A 734 -28.14 10.23 -11.38
CA MET A 734 -28.95 10.66 -10.24
C MET A 734 -29.58 12.05 -10.40
N SER A 735 -29.09 12.87 -11.32
CA SER A 735 -29.62 14.22 -11.58
C SER A 735 -30.76 14.27 -12.61
N GLU A 736 -31.37 13.12 -12.92
CA GLU A 736 -32.55 13.01 -13.81
C GLU A 736 -33.89 13.33 -13.12
N GLN A 737 -33.88 13.64 -11.83
CA GLN A 737 -35.09 13.92 -11.04
C GLN A 737 -36.06 14.93 -11.68
N PRO A 738 -35.62 16.08 -12.25
CA PRO A 738 -36.55 17.02 -12.86
C PRO A 738 -37.33 16.42 -14.04
N LEU A 739 -36.70 15.51 -14.79
CA LEU A 739 -37.33 14.81 -15.91
C LEU A 739 -38.39 13.83 -15.40
N TYR A 740 -38.05 12.99 -14.40
CA TYR A 740 -39.00 12.02 -13.85
C TYR A 740 -40.22 12.69 -13.20
N ILE A 741 -40.02 13.81 -12.51
CA ILE A 741 -41.12 14.60 -11.91
C ILE A 741 -42.08 15.10 -12.99
N VAL A 742 -41.57 15.69 -14.08
CA VAL A 742 -42.42 16.19 -15.17
C VAL A 742 -43.14 15.05 -15.90
N LEU A 743 -42.48 13.90 -16.09
CA LEU A 743 -43.11 12.71 -16.70
C LEU A 743 -44.20 12.12 -15.80
N LEU A 744 -44.01 12.08 -14.47
CA LEU A 744 -45.04 11.66 -13.52
C LEU A 744 -46.24 12.61 -13.50
N LEU A 745 -46.00 13.92 -13.45
CA LEU A 745 -47.07 14.94 -13.50
C LEU A 745 -47.87 14.88 -14.80
N ARG A 746 -47.23 14.50 -15.92
CA ARG A 746 -47.96 14.25 -17.17
C ARG A 746 -48.99 13.13 -17.02
N LEU A 747 -48.64 12.05 -16.32
CA LEU A 747 -49.48 10.86 -16.16
C LEU A 747 -50.67 11.10 -15.20
N THR A 748 -50.64 12.15 -14.38
CA THR A 748 -51.75 12.54 -13.50
C THR A 748 -52.76 13.49 -14.17
N GLY A 749 -52.53 13.88 -15.43
CA GLY A 749 -53.37 14.87 -16.13
C GLY A 749 -53.07 16.32 -15.72
N PHE A 750 -51.92 16.58 -15.11
CA PHE A 750 -51.52 17.93 -14.66
C PHE A 750 -51.40 18.91 -15.83
N ARG A 751 -50.97 18.44 -17.00
CA ARG A 751 -50.85 19.24 -18.23
C ARG A 751 -52.18 19.83 -18.66
N GLU A 752 -53.23 19.03 -18.60
CA GLU A 752 -54.58 19.35 -19.06
C GLU A 752 -55.27 20.31 -18.09
N THR A 753 -55.03 20.12 -16.78
CA THR A 753 -55.57 20.95 -15.69
C THR A 753 -54.84 22.29 -15.54
N HIS A 754 -53.54 22.34 -15.78
CA HIS A 754 -52.70 23.52 -15.54
C HIS A 754 -51.98 24.01 -16.82
N ARG A 755 -52.75 24.23 -17.90
CA ARG A 755 -52.22 24.60 -19.23
C ARG A 755 -51.33 25.84 -19.25
N SER A 756 -51.57 26.81 -18.37
CA SER A 756 -50.79 28.06 -18.30
C SER A 756 -49.41 27.87 -17.63
N ILE A 757 -49.30 26.90 -16.72
CA ILE A 757 -48.09 26.65 -15.92
C ILE A 757 -47.22 25.55 -16.58
N TRP A 758 -47.85 24.59 -17.24
CA TRP A 758 -47.18 23.43 -17.84
C TRP A 758 -45.97 23.77 -18.73
N PRO A 759 -46.03 24.74 -19.66
CA PRO A 759 -44.86 25.09 -20.47
C PRO A 759 -43.70 25.62 -19.63
N ARG A 760 -43.99 26.45 -18.62
CA ARG A 760 -42.96 27.00 -17.70
C ARG A 760 -42.30 25.89 -16.89
N LEU A 761 -43.09 24.93 -16.40
CA LEU A 761 -42.58 23.77 -15.68
C LEU A 761 -41.65 22.91 -16.55
N CYS A 762 -42.05 22.61 -17.79
CA CYS A 762 -41.21 21.89 -18.75
C CYS A 762 -39.92 22.65 -19.07
N HIS A 763 -39.95 23.98 -19.19
CA HIS A 763 -38.75 24.80 -19.41
C HIS A 763 -37.83 24.81 -18.19
N ILE A 764 -38.36 24.92 -16.97
CA ILE A 764 -37.57 24.86 -15.73
C ILE A 764 -36.91 23.49 -15.58
N ALA A 765 -37.65 22.40 -15.78
CA ALA A 765 -37.10 21.05 -15.72
C ALA A 765 -36.04 20.82 -16.80
N CYS A 766 -36.28 21.31 -18.02
CA CYS A 766 -35.29 21.28 -19.10
C CYS A 766 -34.02 22.08 -18.75
N PHE A 767 -34.16 23.26 -18.15
CA PHE A 767 -33.04 24.07 -17.70
C PHE A 767 -32.23 23.37 -16.62
N LEU A 768 -32.89 22.84 -15.58
CA LEU A 768 -32.24 22.11 -14.50
C LEU A 768 -31.52 20.85 -15.01
N PHE A 769 -32.16 20.12 -15.94
CA PHE A 769 -31.55 18.97 -16.59
C PHE A 769 -30.30 19.37 -17.39
N VAL A 770 -30.36 20.43 -18.20
CA VAL A 770 -29.18 20.88 -18.96
C VAL A 770 -28.08 21.42 -18.03
N ALA A 771 -28.44 22.18 -17.00
CA ALA A 771 -27.51 22.73 -16.03
C ALA A 771 -26.74 21.63 -15.29
N SER A 772 -27.42 20.56 -14.87
CA SER A 772 -26.75 19.43 -14.21
C SER A 772 -25.75 18.73 -15.15
N ARG A 773 -26.08 18.56 -16.44
CA ARG A 773 -25.14 18.02 -17.44
C ARG A 773 -23.92 18.91 -17.64
N VAL A 774 -24.10 20.23 -17.67
CA VAL A 774 -22.99 21.19 -17.79
C VAL A 774 -22.07 21.13 -16.57
N VAL A 775 -22.62 21.07 -15.35
CA VAL A 775 -21.81 20.96 -14.12
C VAL A 775 -20.94 19.70 -14.15
N VAL A 776 -21.50 18.56 -14.56
CA VAL A 776 -20.72 17.32 -14.63
C VAL A 776 -19.68 17.38 -15.75
N VAL A 777 -19.97 17.98 -16.90
CA VAL A 777 -18.96 18.18 -17.95
C VAL A 777 -17.82 19.06 -17.44
N ILE A 778 -18.10 20.13 -16.70
CA ILE A 778 -17.06 20.98 -16.08
C ILE A 778 -16.23 20.17 -15.09
N LEU A 779 -16.87 19.36 -14.24
CA LEU A 779 -16.19 18.47 -13.29
C LEU A 779 -15.26 17.49 -14.00
N VAL A 780 -15.74 16.80 -15.04
CA VAL A 780 -14.98 15.84 -15.86
C VAL A 780 -13.82 16.54 -16.57
N VAL A 781 -14.02 17.72 -17.14
CA VAL A 781 -12.96 18.49 -17.79
C VAL A 781 -11.90 18.93 -16.77
N ASN A 782 -12.30 19.39 -15.59
CA ASN A 782 -11.37 19.73 -14.52
C ASN A 782 -10.54 18.51 -14.09
N LEU A 783 -11.16 17.32 -13.97
CA LEU A 783 -10.44 16.08 -13.68
C LEU A 783 -9.45 15.70 -14.78
N LEU A 784 -9.84 15.85 -16.06
CA LEU A 784 -8.93 15.63 -17.21
C LEU A 784 -7.77 16.63 -17.25
N VAL A 785 -7.99 17.87 -16.81
CA VAL A 785 -6.94 18.90 -16.71
C VAL A 785 -6.00 18.61 -15.54
N GLN A 786 -6.52 18.22 -14.38
CA GLN A 786 -5.73 17.77 -13.23
C GLN A 786 -4.84 16.58 -13.59
N GLN A 787 -5.32 15.64 -14.42
CA GLN A 787 -4.51 14.55 -14.97
C GLN A 787 -3.30 15.05 -15.78
N SER A 788 -3.48 16.09 -16.60
CA SER A 788 -2.42 16.58 -17.48
C SER A 788 -1.37 17.44 -16.77
N GLY A 789 -1.67 17.95 -15.59
CA GLY A 789 -0.86 18.93 -14.86
C GLY A 789 -0.30 18.44 -13.53
N SER A 790 -0.76 17.31 -13.00
CA SER A 790 -0.24 16.74 -11.75
C SER A 790 0.95 15.84 -12.03
N SER A 791 1.99 15.97 -11.21
CA SER A 791 2.97 14.92 -10.98
C SER A 791 2.43 13.85 -10.01
N ASP A 792 1.10 13.72 -9.93
CA ASP A 792 0.46 12.81 -8.98
C ASP A 792 0.71 11.37 -9.39
N ILE A 793 1.21 10.64 -8.42
CA ILE A 793 1.52 9.22 -8.39
C ILE A 793 0.30 8.37 -8.82
N ALA A 794 -0.91 8.95 -8.84
CA ALA A 794 -2.15 8.28 -9.27
C ALA A 794 -2.13 7.75 -10.72
N TRP A 795 -1.23 8.22 -11.58
CA TRP A 795 -0.96 7.62 -12.91
C TRP A 795 0.39 6.90 -12.98
N ALA A 796 1.25 7.04 -11.97
CA ALA A 796 2.35 6.10 -11.73
C ALA A 796 1.84 4.74 -11.20
N TYR A 797 0.56 4.65 -10.82
CA TYR A 797 -0.16 3.40 -10.51
C TYR A 797 -0.64 2.62 -11.76
N GLN A 798 -0.41 3.12 -12.99
CA GLN A 798 -0.72 2.38 -14.22
C GLN A 798 0.09 1.07 -14.38
N GLU A 799 1.05 0.81 -13.50
CA GLU A 799 2.00 -0.28 -13.65
C GLU A 799 1.79 -1.39 -12.59
N VAL A 800 0.65 -1.38 -11.87
CA VAL A 800 0.21 -2.42 -10.91
C VAL A 800 -1.00 -3.22 -11.43
N SER A 801 -1.16 -3.30 -12.75
CA SER A 801 -2.33 -3.97 -13.35
C SER A 801 -2.29 -5.49 -13.21
N PHE A 802 -3.29 -6.05 -12.53
CA PHE A 802 -3.62 -7.49 -12.46
C PHE A 802 -4.08 -8.08 -13.81
N SER A 803 -3.91 -7.34 -14.90
CA SER A 803 -4.23 -7.78 -16.26
C SER A 803 -3.40 -8.96 -16.78
N GLU A 804 -2.53 -9.57 -15.98
CA GLU A 804 -1.92 -10.84 -16.38
C GLU A 804 -2.94 -12.00 -16.37
N TRP A 805 -4.10 -11.86 -15.70
CA TRP A 805 -5.18 -12.86 -15.74
C TRP A 805 -6.27 -12.53 -16.78
N ALA A 806 -6.21 -11.36 -17.42
CA ALA A 806 -7.13 -10.94 -18.49
C ALA A 806 -6.35 -10.24 -19.62
N PRO A 807 -6.27 -10.81 -20.83
CA PRO A 807 -5.37 -10.37 -21.89
C PRO A 807 -5.40 -8.84 -22.08
N SER A 808 -4.32 -8.17 -21.67
CA SER A 808 -4.28 -6.71 -21.55
C SER A 808 -4.26 -6.04 -22.93
N SER A 809 -5.39 -5.43 -23.28
CA SER A 809 -5.49 -4.62 -24.48
C SER A 809 -5.03 -3.19 -24.19
N PRO A 810 -4.28 -2.52 -25.10
CA PRO A 810 -3.88 -1.11 -24.94
C PRO A 810 -5.05 -0.16 -24.62
N PHE A 811 -6.29 -0.55 -24.96
CA PHE A 811 -7.51 0.19 -24.66
C PHE A 811 -7.78 0.39 -23.15
N PHE A 812 -7.20 -0.41 -22.28
CA PHE A 812 -7.45 -0.33 -20.84
C PHE A 812 -6.25 0.22 -20.06
N THR A 813 -5.04 0.19 -20.63
CA THR A 813 -3.80 0.49 -19.92
C THR A 813 -3.08 1.75 -20.43
N ASP A 814 -3.21 2.12 -21.70
CA ASP A 814 -2.60 3.36 -22.21
C ASP A 814 -3.46 4.58 -21.79
N PRO A 815 -2.92 5.55 -21.02
CA PRO A 815 -3.69 6.71 -20.56
C PRO A 815 -4.25 7.55 -21.72
N ARG A 816 -3.60 7.56 -22.89
CA ARG A 816 -4.11 8.25 -24.08
C ARG A 816 -5.29 7.51 -24.71
N ALA A 817 -5.21 6.18 -24.77
CA ALA A 817 -6.31 5.34 -25.25
C ALA A 817 -7.51 5.41 -24.29
N VAL A 818 -7.26 5.39 -22.98
CA VAL A 818 -8.29 5.54 -21.94
C VAL A 818 -9.01 6.88 -22.07
N ASN A 819 -8.27 7.97 -22.18
CA ASN A 819 -8.85 9.31 -22.36
C ASN A 819 -9.67 9.41 -23.65
N ALA A 820 -9.18 8.83 -24.75
CA ALA A 820 -9.89 8.81 -26.03
C ALA A 820 -11.22 8.05 -25.93
N VAL A 821 -11.22 6.85 -25.34
CA VAL A 821 -12.44 6.03 -25.16
C VAL A 821 -13.41 6.74 -24.21
N LEU A 822 -12.93 7.32 -23.12
CA LEU A 822 -13.76 8.07 -22.17
C LEU A 822 -14.46 9.24 -22.85
N ILE A 823 -13.73 10.03 -23.65
CA ILE A 823 -14.29 11.16 -24.40
C ILE A 823 -15.34 10.68 -25.40
N ILE A 824 -15.08 9.59 -26.13
CA ILE A 824 -16.05 9.01 -27.10
C ILE A 824 -17.34 8.61 -26.38
N LEU A 825 -17.23 7.93 -25.24
CA LEU A 825 -18.36 7.47 -24.45
C LEU A 825 -19.15 8.62 -23.81
N LEU A 826 -18.46 9.63 -23.26
CA LEU A 826 -19.06 10.86 -22.76
C LEU A 826 -19.84 11.61 -23.85
N VAL A 827 -19.26 11.74 -25.04
CA VAL A 827 -19.92 12.37 -26.19
C VAL A 827 -21.16 11.57 -26.59
N ALA A 828 -21.09 10.24 -26.59
CA ALA A 828 -22.24 9.38 -26.88
C ALA A 828 -23.37 9.55 -25.84
N ILE A 829 -23.04 9.61 -24.55
CA ILE A 829 -24.01 9.86 -23.47
C ILE A 829 -24.66 11.24 -23.64
N LEU A 830 -23.86 12.29 -23.84
CA LEU A 830 -24.37 13.66 -24.02
C LEU A 830 -25.23 13.79 -25.29
N PHE A 831 -24.86 13.10 -26.38
CA PHE A 831 -25.65 13.05 -27.61
C PHE A 831 -27.00 12.37 -27.36
N SER A 832 -27.05 11.27 -26.61
CA SER A 832 -28.32 10.62 -26.27
C SER A 832 -29.25 11.51 -25.42
N ASN A 833 -28.67 12.35 -24.54
CA ASN A 833 -29.41 13.31 -23.71
C ASN A 833 -30.07 14.43 -24.52
N PHE A 834 -29.59 14.73 -25.73
CA PHE A 834 -30.22 15.68 -26.64
C PHE A 834 -31.67 15.28 -26.97
N PHE A 835 -31.96 13.99 -27.09
CA PHE A 835 -33.32 13.50 -27.36
C PHE A 835 -34.26 13.75 -26.17
N ALA A 836 -33.76 13.72 -24.93
CA ALA A 836 -34.55 14.05 -23.74
C ALA A 836 -34.89 15.55 -23.70
N VAL A 837 -33.91 16.42 -24.02
CA VAL A 837 -34.12 17.86 -24.17
C VAL A 837 -35.15 18.16 -25.26
N ALA A 838 -35.01 17.55 -26.44
CA ALA A 838 -35.97 17.71 -27.53
C ALA A 838 -37.38 17.25 -27.13
N ALA A 839 -37.50 16.15 -26.37
CA ALA A 839 -38.78 15.67 -25.86
C ALA A 839 -39.43 16.63 -24.86
N MET A 840 -38.66 17.20 -23.92
CA MET A 840 -39.15 18.19 -22.97
C MET A 840 -39.60 19.48 -23.65
N LEU A 841 -38.81 19.98 -24.60
CA LEU A 841 -39.17 21.15 -25.42
C LEU A 841 -40.41 20.89 -26.29
N HIS A 842 -40.56 19.66 -26.80
CA HIS A 842 -41.77 19.27 -27.52
C HIS A 842 -43.00 19.20 -26.59
N MET A 843 -42.83 18.74 -25.34
CA MET A 843 -43.89 18.70 -24.32
C MET A 843 -44.34 20.10 -23.87
N ALA A 844 -43.47 21.10 -23.98
CA ALA A 844 -43.79 22.50 -23.70
C ALA A 844 -44.69 23.14 -24.79
N LYS A 845 -44.78 22.55 -25.98
CA LYS A 845 -45.64 23.07 -27.05
C LYS A 845 -47.12 22.94 -26.68
N PRO A 846 -47.96 23.95 -27.01
CA PRO A 846 -49.40 23.86 -26.84
C PRO A 846 -49.95 22.69 -27.67
N PRO A 847 -51.01 22.00 -27.22
CA PRO A 847 -51.64 20.95 -28.01
C PRO A 847 -52.10 21.52 -29.35
N ARG A 848 -51.80 20.84 -30.47
CA ARG A 848 -52.35 21.20 -31.77
C ARG A 848 -53.87 21.18 -31.67
N SER A 849 -54.52 22.32 -31.89
CA SER A 849 -55.96 22.37 -32.13
C SER A 849 -56.23 21.61 -33.43
N VAL A 850 -56.90 20.46 -33.34
CA VAL A 850 -57.53 19.85 -34.51
C VAL A 850 -58.69 20.78 -34.87
N SER A 851 -58.55 21.54 -35.94
CA SER A 851 -59.65 22.26 -36.57
C SER A 851 -60.57 21.23 -37.23
N ILE A 852 -61.64 20.84 -36.55
CA ILE A 852 -62.78 20.20 -37.22
C ILE A 852 -63.54 21.34 -37.91
N THR A 853 -63.19 21.63 -39.16
CA THR A 853 -64.05 22.36 -40.08
C THR A 853 -64.49 21.38 -41.15
N GLY A 854 -65.72 20.91 -41.02
CA GLY A 854 -66.33 19.95 -41.93
C GLY A 854 -67.69 19.54 -41.37
N SER A 855 -68.68 20.40 -41.56
CA SER A 855 -70.10 20.12 -41.37
C SER A 855 -70.51 18.92 -42.24
N HIS A 856 -70.87 17.82 -41.61
CA HIS A 856 -71.83 16.87 -42.17
C HIS A 856 -72.80 16.49 -41.06
N GLU A 857 -74.04 16.92 -41.23
CA GLU A 857 -75.20 16.41 -40.49
C GLU A 857 -75.24 14.89 -40.65
N ILE A 858 -75.29 14.17 -39.53
CA ILE A 858 -75.63 12.76 -39.49
C ILE A 858 -77.15 12.72 -39.29
N THR A 859 -77.88 12.30 -40.32
CA THR A 859 -79.30 11.96 -40.24
C THR A 859 -79.48 10.52 -39.73
N GLU A 860 -80.59 10.25 -39.05
CA GLU A 860 -80.94 8.98 -38.38
C GLU A 860 -80.93 7.70 -39.26
N ASP A 861 -80.75 7.81 -40.57
CA ASP A 861 -80.67 6.67 -41.48
C ASP A 861 -79.29 5.96 -41.49
N ASP A 862 -78.22 6.60 -41.01
CA ASP A 862 -76.87 5.98 -40.95
C ASP A 862 -76.70 5.01 -39.76
N ILE A 863 -77.63 5.02 -38.79
CA ILE A 863 -77.57 4.14 -37.61
C ILE A 863 -78.21 2.76 -37.89
N LEU A 864 -79.03 2.63 -38.93
CA LEU A 864 -79.73 1.37 -39.23
C LEU A 864 -78.95 0.39 -40.13
N ASN A 865 -77.87 0.81 -40.77
CA ASN A 865 -77.09 -0.06 -41.68
C ASN A 865 -75.84 -0.71 -41.06
N SER A 866 -75.51 -0.45 -39.79
CA SER A 866 -74.35 -1.08 -39.12
C SER A 866 -74.70 -2.27 -38.21
N GLN A 867 -75.98 -2.55 -37.96
CA GLN A 867 -76.40 -3.70 -37.14
C GLN A 867 -76.55 -5.02 -37.92
N GLU A 868 -76.52 -5.01 -39.25
CA GLU A 868 -76.70 -6.24 -40.05
C GLU A 868 -75.40 -6.95 -40.47
N LYS A 869 -74.22 -6.48 -40.01
CA LYS A 869 -72.91 -7.06 -40.43
C LYS A 869 -72.09 -7.73 -39.32
N GLN A 870 -72.67 -7.94 -38.13
CA GLN A 870 -71.98 -8.59 -36.99
C GLN A 870 -72.58 -9.93 -36.53
N SER A 871 -73.52 -10.53 -37.26
CA SER A 871 -74.15 -11.80 -36.87
C SER A 871 -73.75 -13.04 -37.69
N SER A 872 -72.66 -13.02 -38.47
CA SER A 872 -72.23 -14.20 -39.24
C SER A 872 -70.73 -14.46 -39.18
N MET A 873 -70.21 -14.88 -38.02
CA MET A 873 -68.98 -15.67 -37.95
C MET A 873 -68.82 -16.32 -36.56
N SER A 874 -69.72 -17.28 -36.25
CA SER A 874 -69.48 -18.27 -35.19
C SER A 874 -70.17 -19.59 -35.52
N SER A 875 -69.42 -20.56 -36.01
CA SER A 875 -69.70 -22.00 -35.83
C SER A 875 -68.50 -22.82 -36.33
N GLY A 876 -67.84 -23.54 -35.44
CA GLY A 876 -66.81 -24.55 -35.74
C GLY A 876 -67.36 -25.78 -36.46
N PRO A 877 -66.59 -26.89 -36.53
CA PRO A 877 -66.62 -27.79 -35.37
C PRO A 877 -65.28 -28.47 -34.99
N ASN A 878 -65.34 -29.06 -33.80
CA ASN A 878 -64.36 -29.91 -33.11
C ASN A 878 -64.02 -31.22 -33.83
N GLU A 879 -62.91 -31.80 -33.34
CA GLU A 879 -62.68 -33.22 -32.98
C GLU A 879 -61.69 -34.09 -33.79
N SER A 880 -60.73 -34.63 -33.02
CA SER A 880 -60.04 -35.94 -33.09
C SER A 880 -58.59 -36.05 -33.58
N GLU A 881 -57.89 -36.98 -32.91
CA GLU A 881 -56.54 -37.57 -33.13
C GLU A 881 -55.37 -36.74 -32.59
N SER A 882 -54.75 -36.99 -31.43
CA SER A 882 -54.24 -38.23 -30.79
C SER A 882 -53.24 -39.04 -31.64
N GLU A 883 -52.03 -39.12 -31.10
CA GLU A 883 -51.05 -40.21 -31.25
C GLU A 883 -50.21 -40.35 -32.52
N ALA A 884 -48.90 -40.21 -32.27
CA ALA A 884 -47.86 -41.21 -32.54
C ALA A 884 -46.83 -40.93 -33.67
N LEU A 885 -45.60 -41.35 -33.33
CA LEU A 885 -44.40 -41.60 -34.16
C LEU A 885 -43.61 -40.33 -34.52
N SER A 886 -42.58 -39.95 -33.76
CA SER A 886 -41.30 -40.65 -33.53
C SER A 886 -40.59 -41.06 -34.82
N LYS A 887 -39.31 -40.64 -34.93
CA LYS A 887 -38.23 -41.09 -35.84
C LYS A 887 -38.25 -40.45 -37.24
N ILE A 888 -37.14 -40.05 -37.87
CA ILE A 888 -35.69 -40.16 -37.63
C ILE A 888 -34.97 -39.29 -38.70
N HIS A 889 -33.81 -38.75 -38.33
CA HIS A 889 -32.65 -38.33 -39.15
C HIS A 889 -32.77 -37.35 -40.32
N GLY A 890 -32.00 -36.25 -40.21
CA GLY A 890 -30.72 -36.16 -40.92
C GLY A 890 -30.69 -35.34 -42.21
N ALA A 891 -30.13 -34.13 -42.13
CA ALA A 891 -29.12 -33.56 -43.02
C ALA A 891 -28.54 -32.30 -42.36
#